data_AF-A0A7C7HQM7-F1
#
_entry.id   AF-A0A7C7HQM7-F1
#
_cell.length_a   1.000
_cell.length_b   1.000
_cell.length_c   1.000
_cell.angle_alpha   90.00
_cell.angle_beta   90.00
_cell.angle_gamma   90.00
#
_symmetry.space_group_name_H-M   'P 1'
#
loop_
_entity.id
_entity.type
_entity.pdbx_description
1 polymer ?
#
loop_
_entity_poly.entity_id
_entity_poly.type
_entity_poly.pdbx_seq_one_letter_code
_entity_poly.pdbx_strand_id
1 'polypeptide(L)'
;MTSEFDVVIVGSGPAGLSAGARAAATGMTHVVLEAASHSADTLVRYQRGKFVMAYPLTLPLRSGLPFAAASREEVLQSWGDRIDELGINMCYEARVTGIERGESAFVLIIEKEQRITTQSVVLAIGLQGNVNKLDLSAAERLPIQYHLDDAAAHQSERIVVIGAGDSAIENALGLVENNTVYVANRGEEFVSAKSSNESAMRSAIDAGSVIPLWNATAIELDNGSIAFNTPNGVTVVDCDRVIARLGAAPPRRFLEACGVEFSSNDRNAPPTLSARYESNVPGLYVVGAVAGYPLIKQALNQGYEVIEHIRGHSIDPADEALLKECLSPLGNVSVTEVMHRLAEEIAVFKGLGSLALREVVAESTIHVLAEGAVVFERNDYTNSLFVIFEGAVAVLTDSNDSTRRVIINKGNFFGEMGLISGRRRNATVVAQQRCTLLEVPRRLMVKLCETVVSVKAAMDHEAVIREMQTHIAPNVSRETFAGLAHDAEIVAYPAGTTLFRQGEEGDALYLLRKGSVSISRRIGTREITLSYARAGHYVGEMALLSDRPRSATVRAAVDCEAIRIDGEHFKTLMAENDSARAAVERTFRERVAANEKMSQHESASDVLEFLLSQGVSEATDILVIDESLCTGCDNCEAACAATHHGIARLDREAGPSFANVHLPTSCRHCEHPYCMVDCPPDAIKRSANGEIYIEDSCIGCGNCEKNCPYNVIQMAAPRSRRPNVLAWLLFGQDRFEEVGANVSEQAVKCDMCIGIDGGPVCVRSCPTGAAARISPDMLINLSSVST
;
A
#
# COMPACT_ATOMS: atom_id res chain seq x y z
N MET A 1 27.30 -38.20 22.64
CA MET A 1 27.90 -38.79 21.43
C MET A 1 28.60 -37.67 20.70
N THR A 2 29.93 -37.73 20.55
CA THR A 2 30.71 -36.76 19.78
C THR A 2 30.71 -37.20 18.31
N SER A 3 29.60 -36.96 17.62
CA SER A 3 29.52 -37.12 16.17
C SER A 3 30.03 -35.84 15.52
N GLU A 4 31.11 -35.94 14.74
CA GLU A 4 31.65 -34.85 13.95
C GLU A 4 30.87 -34.77 12.63
N PHE A 5 30.29 -33.60 12.33
CA PHE A 5 29.52 -33.35 11.10
C PHE A 5 30.24 -32.32 10.23
N ASP A 6 30.20 -32.49 8.91
CA ASP A 6 30.67 -31.48 7.95
C ASP A 6 29.89 -30.18 8.12
N VAL A 7 28.57 -30.30 8.31
CA VAL A 7 27.68 -29.15 8.51
C VAL A 7 26.59 -29.42 9.55
N VAL A 8 26.35 -28.46 10.44
CA VAL A 8 25.17 -28.46 11.32
C VAL A 8 24.22 -27.36 10.89
N ILE A 9 22.96 -27.72 10.66
CA ILE A 9 21.91 -26.82 10.22
C ILE A 9 20.97 -26.57 11.41
N VAL A 10 20.79 -25.31 11.80
CA VAL A 10 19.96 -24.93 12.95
C VAL A 10 18.62 -24.37 12.46
N GLY A 11 17.55 -25.09 12.76
CA GLY A 11 16.17 -24.79 12.36
C GLY A 11 15.74 -25.60 11.14
N SER A 12 14.53 -26.18 11.20
CA SER A 12 13.93 -26.96 10.11
C SER A 12 12.84 -26.20 9.34
N GLY A 13 12.97 -24.88 9.25
CA GLY A 13 12.16 -24.09 8.32
C GLY A 13 12.48 -24.43 6.84
N PRO A 14 11.83 -23.76 5.88
CA PRO A 14 12.02 -24.04 4.45
C PRO A 14 13.50 -24.04 4.03
N ALA A 15 14.27 -23.03 4.45
CA ALA A 15 15.70 -22.96 4.15
C ALA A 15 16.50 -24.12 4.77
N GLY A 16 16.22 -24.44 6.03
CA GLY A 16 16.95 -25.49 6.76
C GLY A 16 16.68 -26.88 6.20
N LEU A 17 15.42 -27.20 5.89
CA LEU A 17 15.07 -28.46 5.25
C LEU A 17 15.67 -28.57 3.84
N SER A 18 15.70 -27.48 3.08
CA SER A 18 16.33 -27.47 1.75
C SER A 18 17.84 -27.70 1.84
N ALA A 19 18.50 -27.08 2.83
CA ALA A 19 19.91 -27.34 3.12
C ALA A 19 20.13 -28.80 3.52
N GLY A 20 19.28 -29.36 4.38
CA GLY A 20 19.33 -30.78 4.75
C GLY A 20 19.15 -31.70 3.53
N ALA A 21 18.17 -31.41 2.69
CA ALA A 21 17.91 -32.15 1.46
C ALA A 21 19.11 -32.13 0.51
N ARG A 22 19.78 -30.98 0.37
CA ARG A 22 20.97 -30.86 -0.49
C ARG A 22 22.19 -31.54 0.11
N ALA A 23 22.40 -31.44 1.42
CA ALA A 23 23.46 -32.15 2.13
C ALA A 23 23.31 -33.68 2.00
N ALA A 24 22.09 -34.18 2.19
CA ALA A 24 21.75 -35.59 2.00
C ALA A 24 22.01 -36.07 0.56
N ALA A 25 21.51 -35.32 -0.43
CA ALA A 25 21.69 -35.64 -1.84
C ALA A 25 23.17 -35.61 -2.31
N THR A 26 24.06 -34.95 -1.58
CA THR A 26 25.49 -34.84 -1.92
C THR A 26 26.38 -35.74 -1.08
N GLY A 27 25.81 -36.47 -0.10
CA GLY A 27 26.55 -37.37 0.80
C GLY A 27 27.35 -36.66 1.88
N MET A 28 27.10 -35.37 2.15
CA MET A 28 27.73 -34.65 3.26
C MET A 28 27.20 -35.17 4.61
N THR A 29 28.09 -35.35 5.58
CA THR A 29 27.69 -35.66 6.95
C THR A 29 27.04 -34.42 7.56
N HIS A 30 25.76 -34.52 7.92
CA HIS A 30 24.99 -33.37 8.37
C HIS A 30 24.02 -33.77 9.48
N VAL A 31 23.53 -32.76 10.21
CA VAL A 31 22.36 -32.88 11.08
C VAL A 31 21.56 -31.58 11.05
N VAL A 32 20.23 -31.69 10.95
CA VAL A 32 19.29 -30.58 11.08
C VAL A 32 18.73 -30.60 12.50
N LEU A 33 19.02 -29.57 13.28
CA LEU A 33 18.56 -29.41 14.65
C LEU A 33 17.26 -28.60 14.68
N GLU A 34 16.19 -29.17 15.23
CA GLU A 34 14.89 -28.52 15.36
C GLU A 34 14.49 -28.43 16.84
N ALA A 35 14.06 -27.25 17.27
CA ALA A 35 13.62 -27.03 18.65
C ALA A 35 12.26 -27.68 18.94
N ALA A 36 11.40 -27.79 17.94
CA ALA A 36 10.11 -28.47 18.03
C ALA A 36 10.26 -30.00 17.92
N SER A 37 9.18 -30.71 18.23
CA SER A 37 9.06 -32.17 18.09
C SER A 37 8.72 -32.63 16.67
N HIS A 38 8.69 -31.71 15.70
CA HIS A 38 8.27 -31.92 14.32
C HIS A 38 9.01 -30.95 13.38
N SER A 39 9.04 -31.23 12.08
CA SER A 39 9.70 -30.38 11.09
C SER A 39 8.82 -29.20 10.64
N ALA A 40 9.45 -28.14 10.13
CA ALA A 40 8.75 -26.98 9.56
C ALA A 40 7.76 -26.29 10.52
N ASP A 41 8.12 -26.15 11.80
CA ASP A 41 7.29 -25.55 12.87
C ASP A 41 6.64 -24.22 12.48
N THR A 42 7.33 -23.39 11.68
CA THR A 42 6.75 -22.15 11.13
C THR A 42 5.48 -22.39 10.30
N LEU A 43 5.48 -23.40 9.42
CA LEU A 43 4.31 -23.75 8.60
C LEU A 43 3.26 -24.51 9.43
N VAL A 44 3.68 -25.33 10.40
CA VAL A 44 2.73 -26.01 11.30
C VAL A 44 1.91 -25.01 12.11
N ARG A 45 2.54 -23.91 12.55
CA ARG A 45 1.88 -22.78 13.25
C ARG A 45 1.05 -21.87 12.35
N TYR A 46 0.99 -22.11 11.04
CA TYR A 46 -0.01 -21.43 10.20
C TYR A 46 -1.38 -21.97 10.56
N GLN A 47 -2.41 -21.13 10.40
CA GLN A 47 -3.79 -21.55 10.61
C GLN A 47 -4.13 -22.77 9.74
N ARG A 48 -4.88 -23.71 10.32
CA ARG A 48 -5.37 -24.90 9.62
C ARG A 48 -6.08 -24.57 8.32
N GLY A 49 -5.78 -25.32 7.26
CA GLY A 49 -6.36 -25.11 5.92
C GLY A 49 -5.84 -23.89 5.16
N LYS A 50 -4.87 -23.15 5.70
CA LYS A 50 -4.29 -21.98 5.02
C LYS A 50 -3.73 -22.36 3.64
N PHE A 51 -4.11 -21.61 2.61
CA PHE A 51 -3.52 -21.74 1.28
C PHE A 51 -2.16 -21.04 1.22
N VAL A 52 -1.10 -21.79 0.91
CA VAL A 52 0.28 -21.31 0.86
C VAL A 52 0.67 -21.04 -0.59
N MET A 53 1.01 -19.80 -0.90
CA MET A 53 1.37 -19.38 -2.26
C MET A 53 2.87 -19.57 -2.54
N ALA A 54 3.20 -20.06 -3.74
CA ALA A 54 4.57 -20.23 -4.22
C ALA A 54 5.12 -18.99 -4.96
N TYR A 55 5.10 -17.84 -4.28
CA TYR A 55 5.58 -16.56 -4.83
C TYR A 55 7.10 -16.38 -4.65
N PRO A 56 7.81 -15.74 -5.62
CA PRO A 56 7.36 -15.33 -6.95
C PRO A 56 7.17 -16.53 -7.89
N LEU A 57 6.19 -16.45 -8.80
CA LEU A 57 5.89 -17.55 -9.72
C LEU A 57 7.04 -17.80 -10.71
N THR A 58 7.69 -16.73 -11.17
CA THR A 58 8.78 -16.76 -12.16
C THR A 58 10.11 -17.26 -11.61
N LEU A 59 10.33 -17.18 -10.29
CA LEU A 59 11.56 -17.65 -9.66
C LEU A 59 11.68 -19.18 -9.79
N PRO A 60 12.74 -19.75 -10.40
CA PRO A 60 12.89 -21.19 -10.49
C PRO A 60 13.15 -21.80 -9.11
N LEU A 61 12.63 -23.01 -8.87
CA LEU A 61 12.88 -23.77 -7.64
C LEU A 61 14.02 -24.77 -7.87
N ARG A 62 15.08 -24.67 -7.08
CA ARG A 62 16.26 -25.58 -7.13
C ARG A 62 16.29 -26.60 -6.01
N SER A 63 15.52 -26.36 -4.95
CA SER A 63 15.48 -27.23 -3.78
C SER A 63 15.10 -28.66 -4.15
N GLY A 64 15.64 -29.62 -3.39
CA GLY A 64 15.19 -31.02 -3.44
C GLY A 64 13.80 -31.23 -2.83
N LEU A 65 13.22 -30.19 -2.21
CA LEU A 65 11.86 -30.18 -1.69
C LEU A 65 10.90 -29.57 -2.72
N PRO A 66 9.81 -30.27 -3.08
CA PRO A 66 8.80 -29.72 -3.96
C PRO A 66 8.06 -28.55 -3.29
N PHE A 67 7.74 -27.51 -4.06
CA PHE A 67 6.95 -26.39 -3.56
C PHE A 67 6.13 -25.74 -4.68
N ALA A 68 4.81 -25.87 -4.58
CA ALA A 68 3.81 -25.26 -5.43
C ALA A 68 2.69 -24.67 -4.55
N ALA A 69 1.81 -23.86 -5.14
CA ALA A 69 0.68 -23.31 -4.40
C ALA A 69 -0.28 -24.44 -3.99
N ALA A 70 -0.50 -24.62 -2.69
CA ALA A 70 -1.25 -25.73 -2.11
C ALA A 70 -1.73 -25.39 -0.69
N SER A 71 -2.57 -26.24 -0.09
CA SER A 71 -2.91 -26.11 1.33
C SER A 71 -1.69 -26.35 2.23
N ARG A 72 -1.70 -25.78 3.44
CA ARG A 72 -0.67 -25.96 4.47
C ARG A 72 -0.36 -27.46 4.68
N GLU A 73 -1.40 -28.27 4.78
CA GLU A 73 -1.30 -29.71 5.03
C GLU A 73 -0.64 -30.46 3.88
N GLU A 74 -0.99 -30.14 2.63
CA GLU A 74 -0.36 -30.73 1.44
C GLU A 74 1.13 -30.38 1.35
N VAL A 75 1.50 -29.14 1.66
CA VAL A 75 2.92 -28.73 1.70
C VAL A 75 3.67 -29.50 2.79
N LEU A 76 3.12 -29.57 4.01
CA LEU A 76 3.74 -30.29 5.13
C LEU A 76 3.89 -31.78 4.83
N GLN A 77 2.85 -32.42 4.28
CA GLN A 77 2.89 -33.82 3.89
C GLN A 77 3.99 -34.06 2.85
N SER A 78 4.01 -33.25 1.79
CA SER A 78 4.98 -33.40 0.70
C SER A 78 6.42 -33.20 1.17
N TRP A 79 6.67 -32.28 2.11
CA TRP A 79 7.99 -32.12 2.72
C TRP A 79 8.34 -33.25 3.68
N GLY A 80 7.37 -33.77 4.44
CA GLY A 80 7.53 -34.95 5.29
C GLY A 80 7.97 -36.16 4.49
N ASP A 81 7.23 -36.51 3.42
CA ASP A 81 7.57 -37.62 2.53
C ASP A 81 9.00 -37.47 1.99
N ARG A 82 9.38 -36.24 1.63
CA ARG A 82 10.70 -35.97 1.05
C ARG A 82 11.84 -36.05 2.07
N ILE A 83 11.59 -35.73 3.34
CA ILE A 83 12.55 -35.91 4.44
C ILE A 83 12.91 -37.39 4.56
N ASP A 84 11.90 -38.27 4.55
CA ASP A 84 12.06 -39.71 4.69
C ASP A 84 12.74 -40.32 3.44
N GLU A 85 12.29 -39.95 2.24
CA GLU A 85 12.87 -40.44 0.98
C GLU A 85 14.36 -40.12 0.82
N LEU A 86 14.78 -38.91 1.21
CA LEU A 86 16.16 -38.46 1.12
C LEU A 86 17.02 -38.91 2.30
N GLY A 87 16.41 -39.40 3.38
CA GLY A 87 17.10 -39.73 4.62
C GLY A 87 17.77 -38.50 5.25
N ILE A 88 17.08 -37.36 5.29
CA ILE A 88 17.60 -36.14 5.90
C ILE A 88 17.79 -36.40 7.40
N ASN A 89 19.00 -36.16 7.92
CA ASN A 89 19.32 -36.46 9.32
C ASN A 89 18.72 -35.39 10.25
N MET A 90 17.57 -35.69 10.84
CA MET A 90 16.82 -34.78 11.72
C MET A 90 17.09 -35.09 13.20
N CYS A 91 17.24 -34.04 14.02
CA CYS A 91 17.26 -34.12 15.48
C CYS A 91 16.23 -33.14 16.05
N TYR A 92 15.14 -33.67 16.59
CA TYR A 92 14.05 -32.90 17.18
C TYR A 92 14.28 -32.61 18.66
N GLU A 93 13.53 -31.67 19.21
CA GLU A 93 13.65 -31.21 20.60
C GLU A 93 15.10 -30.77 20.96
N ALA A 94 15.81 -30.25 19.96
CA ALA A 94 17.22 -29.89 19.99
C ALA A 94 17.39 -28.38 19.86
N ARG A 95 16.89 -27.60 20.83
CA ARG A 95 17.07 -26.14 20.82
C ARG A 95 18.55 -25.79 21.05
N VAL A 96 19.13 -25.08 20.09
CA VAL A 96 20.46 -24.48 20.22
C VAL A 96 20.38 -23.21 21.08
N THR A 97 21.16 -23.16 22.15
CA THR A 97 21.22 -22.02 23.09
C THR A 97 22.49 -21.18 22.91
N GLY A 98 23.51 -21.71 22.24
CA GLY A 98 24.76 -20.99 21.98
C GLY A 98 25.60 -21.66 20.91
N ILE A 99 26.45 -20.86 20.26
CA ILE A 99 27.43 -21.32 19.27
C ILE A 99 28.74 -20.65 19.63
N GLU A 100 29.73 -21.46 20.00
CA GLU A 100 31.07 -21.00 20.34
C GLU A 100 32.03 -21.39 19.22
N ARG A 101 32.98 -20.51 18.91
CA ARG A 101 34.05 -20.80 17.97
C ARG A 101 35.27 -21.33 18.73
N GLY A 102 35.57 -22.62 18.55
CA GLY A 102 36.80 -23.24 19.03
C GLY A 102 38.00 -22.96 18.11
N GLU A 103 39.15 -23.56 18.40
CA GLU A 103 40.39 -23.36 17.62
C GLU A 103 40.29 -23.86 16.16
N SER A 104 39.54 -24.95 15.92
CA SER A 104 39.44 -25.61 14.61
C SER A 104 38.03 -26.02 14.19
N ALA A 105 37.01 -25.80 15.04
CA ALA A 105 35.63 -26.17 14.78
C ALA A 105 34.67 -25.32 15.63
N PHE A 106 33.41 -25.23 15.21
CA PHE A 106 32.32 -24.71 16.01
C PHE A 106 31.85 -25.74 17.04
N VAL A 107 31.45 -25.25 18.22
CA VAL A 107 30.81 -26.03 19.27
C VAL A 107 29.40 -25.47 19.47
N LEU A 108 28.38 -26.25 19.11
CA LEU A 108 26.99 -25.90 19.34
C LEU A 108 26.54 -26.45 20.69
N ILE A 109 25.92 -25.60 21.49
CA ILE A 109 25.35 -25.92 22.79
C ILE A 109 23.85 -26.09 22.61
N ILE A 110 23.35 -27.27 22.93
CA ILE A 110 21.93 -27.65 22.85
C ILE A 110 21.37 -27.72 24.28
N GLU A 111 20.06 -27.48 24.45
CA GLU A 111 19.35 -27.71 25.71
C GLU A 111 19.74 -29.07 26.34
N LYS A 112 19.83 -29.10 27.68
CA LYS A 112 20.37 -30.21 28.49
C LYS A 112 21.90 -30.40 28.34
N GLU A 113 22.62 -29.33 27.99
CA GLU A 113 24.09 -29.24 27.92
C GLU A 113 24.75 -30.24 26.93
N GLN A 114 24.00 -30.72 25.95
CA GLN A 114 24.56 -31.53 24.88
C GLN A 114 25.40 -30.65 23.95
N ARG A 115 26.54 -31.19 23.48
CA ARG A 115 27.48 -30.47 22.62
C ARG A 115 27.68 -31.23 21.31
N ILE A 116 27.62 -30.49 20.20
CA ILE A 116 27.92 -30.99 18.86
C ILE A 116 29.03 -30.14 18.25
N THR A 117 29.97 -30.78 17.55
CA THR A 117 31.09 -30.12 16.88
C THR A 117 30.96 -30.20 15.36
N THR A 118 31.30 -29.11 14.66
CA THR A 118 31.24 -29.06 13.20
C THR A 118 32.18 -28.01 12.61
N GLN A 119 32.52 -28.17 11.33
CA GLN A 119 33.32 -27.20 10.58
C GLN A 119 32.48 -26.02 10.07
N SER A 120 31.21 -26.23 9.75
CA SER A 120 30.33 -25.21 9.19
C SER A 120 28.96 -25.22 9.85
N VAL A 121 28.39 -24.04 10.06
CA VAL A 121 27.07 -23.88 10.65
C VAL A 121 26.17 -23.09 9.72
N VAL A 122 24.96 -23.60 9.49
CA VAL A 122 23.91 -22.91 8.73
C VAL A 122 22.79 -22.52 9.69
N LEU A 123 22.63 -21.23 9.96
CA LEU A 123 21.54 -20.68 10.74
C LEU A 123 20.31 -20.44 9.85
N ALA A 124 19.32 -21.33 9.95
CA ALA A 124 18.04 -21.30 9.25
C ALA A 124 16.85 -21.11 10.22
N ILE A 125 17.07 -20.33 11.28
CA ILE A 125 16.18 -20.19 12.44
C ILE A 125 14.91 -19.33 12.21
N GLY A 126 14.85 -18.63 11.07
CA GLY A 126 13.72 -17.76 10.73
C GLY A 126 13.50 -16.64 11.76
N LEU A 127 12.27 -16.10 11.78
CA LEU A 127 11.87 -15.03 12.71
C LEU A 127 10.81 -15.49 13.73
N GLN A 128 10.04 -16.54 13.43
CA GLN A 128 8.86 -16.94 14.23
C GLN A 128 9.20 -17.41 15.64
N GLY A 129 10.44 -17.85 15.90
CA GLY A 129 10.89 -18.17 17.26
C GLY A 129 11.03 -16.95 18.17
N ASN A 130 11.04 -15.73 17.62
CA ASN A 130 11.28 -14.47 18.32
C ASN A 130 10.19 -13.43 18.01
N VAL A 131 8.93 -13.78 18.33
CA VAL A 131 7.76 -12.91 18.20
C VAL A 131 7.84 -11.71 19.16
N ASN A 132 7.32 -10.57 18.72
CA ASN A 132 7.15 -9.39 19.58
C ASN A 132 6.12 -9.70 20.67
N LYS A 133 6.48 -9.47 21.94
CA LYS A 133 5.62 -9.72 23.09
C LYS A 133 5.03 -8.43 23.64
N LEU A 134 3.86 -8.54 24.26
CA LEU A 134 3.28 -7.44 25.05
C LEU A 134 4.07 -7.31 26.34
N ASP A 135 4.38 -6.07 26.71
CA ASP A 135 5.00 -5.74 27.98
C ASP A 135 3.91 -5.35 28.99
N LEU A 136 3.20 -6.36 29.49
CA LEU A 136 2.13 -6.21 30.47
C LEU A 136 2.48 -7.05 31.69
N SER A 137 2.44 -6.46 32.89
CA SER A 137 2.65 -7.20 34.14
C SER A 137 1.50 -8.18 34.33
N ALA A 138 1.77 -9.47 34.10
CA ALA A 138 0.79 -10.54 34.22
C ALA A 138 0.45 -10.76 35.70
N ALA A 139 -0.46 -9.96 36.25
CA ALA A 139 -1.24 -10.38 37.42
C ALA A 139 -2.22 -11.48 36.96
N GLU A 140 -2.30 -12.53 37.74
CA GLU A 140 -2.86 -13.85 37.38
C GLU A 140 -4.15 -13.85 36.52
N ARG A 141 -4.07 -14.58 35.39
CA ARG A 141 -5.13 -15.35 34.68
C ARG A 141 -5.95 -14.73 33.54
N LEU A 142 -5.29 -14.16 32.53
CA LEU A 142 -5.82 -14.17 31.16
C LEU A 142 -4.77 -14.71 30.16
N PRO A 143 -5.07 -15.77 29.37
CA PRO A 143 -4.09 -16.37 28.47
C PRO A 143 -3.84 -15.47 27.25
N ILE A 144 -2.63 -14.92 27.16
CA ILE A 144 -2.13 -14.26 25.94
C ILE A 144 -1.49 -15.32 25.05
N GLN A 145 -2.06 -15.51 23.88
CA GLN A 145 -1.51 -16.32 22.80
C GLN A 145 -0.85 -15.43 21.76
N TYR A 146 0.21 -15.93 21.12
CA TYR A 146 0.91 -15.22 20.04
C TYR A 146 0.71 -15.88 18.68
N HIS A 147 -0.04 -16.98 18.64
CA HIS A 147 -0.38 -17.79 17.46
C HIS A 147 -1.81 -18.28 17.61
N LEU A 148 -2.45 -18.60 16.49
CA LEU A 148 -3.76 -19.26 16.42
C LEU A 148 -3.65 -20.47 15.49
N ASP A 149 -3.80 -21.66 16.05
CA ASP A 149 -3.61 -22.93 15.32
C ASP A 149 -4.87 -23.32 14.54
N ASP A 150 -6.02 -23.36 15.21
CA ASP A 150 -7.32 -23.71 14.63
C ASP A 150 -8.40 -22.78 15.19
N ALA A 151 -8.96 -21.94 14.31
CA ALA A 151 -10.01 -21.02 14.70
C ALA A 151 -11.31 -21.74 15.08
N ALA A 152 -11.59 -22.91 14.48
CA ALA A 152 -12.79 -23.69 14.75
C ALA A 152 -12.77 -24.37 16.13
N ALA A 153 -11.61 -24.43 16.79
CA ALA A 153 -11.47 -24.96 18.14
C ALA A 153 -12.03 -24.00 19.22
N HIS A 154 -12.32 -22.75 18.87
CA HIS A 154 -12.82 -21.72 19.77
C HIS A 154 -14.29 -21.43 19.47
N GLN A 155 -15.14 -21.54 20.50
CA GLN A 155 -16.57 -21.33 20.37
C GLN A 155 -17.12 -20.55 21.56
N SER A 156 -17.99 -19.59 21.29
CA SER A 156 -18.66 -18.76 22.30
C SER A 156 -17.70 -18.00 23.22
N GLU A 157 -16.50 -17.66 22.74
CA GLU A 157 -15.52 -16.85 23.48
C GLU A 157 -15.58 -15.37 23.04
N ARG A 158 -15.19 -14.47 23.93
CA ARG A 158 -14.82 -13.08 23.62
C ARG A 158 -13.32 -13.00 23.44
N ILE A 159 -12.87 -12.79 22.21
CA ILE A 159 -11.45 -12.88 21.85
C ILE A 159 -10.97 -11.51 21.38
N VAL A 160 -9.89 -11.02 21.98
CA VAL A 160 -9.23 -9.78 21.57
C VAL A 160 -8.01 -10.12 20.73
N VAL A 161 -8.05 -9.80 19.44
CA VAL A 161 -6.91 -9.90 18.53
C VAL A 161 -6.17 -8.56 18.51
N ILE A 162 -4.86 -8.56 18.81
CA ILE A 162 -4.04 -7.34 18.82
C ILE A 162 -3.05 -7.39 17.66
N GLY A 163 -3.14 -6.42 16.76
CA GLY A 163 -2.28 -6.28 15.58
C GLY A 163 -3.04 -5.99 14.30
N ALA A 164 -2.31 -5.52 13.28
CA ALA A 164 -2.89 -5.04 12.01
C ALA A 164 -2.22 -5.63 10.75
N GLY A 165 -1.37 -6.64 10.91
CA GLY A 165 -0.80 -7.36 9.77
C GLY A 165 -1.73 -8.45 9.26
N ASP A 166 -1.42 -9.00 8.08
CA ASP A 166 -2.16 -10.10 7.44
C ASP A 166 -2.54 -11.23 8.41
N SER A 167 -1.59 -11.68 9.24
CA SER A 167 -1.86 -12.76 10.19
C SER A 167 -2.85 -12.38 11.30
N ALA A 168 -2.86 -11.13 11.75
CA ALA A 168 -3.83 -10.67 12.74
C ALA A 168 -5.23 -10.71 12.13
N ILE A 169 -5.34 -10.22 10.89
CA ILE A 169 -6.60 -10.15 10.17
C ILE A 169 -7.14 -11.54 9.84
N GLU A 170 -6.32 -12.42 9.27
CA GLU A 170 -6.70 -13.80 8.96
C GLU A 170 -7.20 -14.53 10.22
N ASN A 171 -6.52 -14.34 11.35
CA ASN A 171 -6.92 -14.96 12.62
C ASN A 171 -8.24 -14.39 13.14
N ALA A 172 -8.42 -13.07 13.12
CA ALA A 172 -9.67 -12.45 13.53
C ALA A 172 -10.84 -12.92 12.67
N LEU A 173 -10.69 -12.90 11.34
CA LEU A 173 -11.70 -13.37 10.39
C LEU A 173 -12.02 -14.85 10.53
N GLY A 174 -11.02 -15.69 10.85
CA GLY A 174 -11.26 -17.11 11.12
C GLY A 174 -12.11 -17.35 12.37
N LEU A 175 -12.11 -16.42 13.33
CA LEU A 175 -12.79 -16.57 14.62
C LEU A 175 -14.23 -16.04 14.64
N VAL A 176 -14.61 -15.16 13.70
CA VAL A 176 -15.90 -14.45 13.70
C VAL A 176 -17.12 -15.37 13.62
N GLU A 177 -16.96 -16.54 13.01
CA GLU A 177 -18.10 -17.47 12.78
C GLU A 177 -18.69 -17.98 14.09
N ASN A 178 -17.88 -18.14 15.13
CA ASN A 178 -18.27 -18.80 16.38
C ASN A 178 -18.01 -17.96 17.64
N ASN A 179 -17.44 -16.76 17.51
CA ASN A 179 -16.94 -15.98 18.65
C ASN A 179 -17.28 -14.49 18.52
N THR A 180 -17.23 -13.77 19.65
CA THR A 180 -17.23 -12.31 19.64
C THR A 180 -15.80 -11.83 19.52
N VAL A 181 -15.45 -11.19 18.41
CA VAL A 181 -14.07 -10.82 18.10
C VAL A 181 -13.88 -9.31 18.22
N TYR A 182 -12.92 -8.90 19.05
CA TYR A 182 -12.40 -7.53 19.10
C TYR A 182 -11.07 -7.47 18.37
N VAL A 183 -10.82 -6.39 17.63
CA VAL A 183 -9.52 -6.16 16.97
C VAL A 183 -8.95 -4.84 17.44
N ALA A 184 -7.81 -4.89 18.13
CA ALA A 184 -7.11 -3.71 18.61
C ALA A 184 -5.92 -3.36 17.71
N ASN A 185 -5.91 -2.13 17.22
CA ASN A 185 -4.85 -1.58 16.38
C ASN A 185 -4.36 -0.23 16.94
N ARG A 186 -3.05 0.03 16.80
CA ARG A 186 -2.42 1.29 17.23
C ARG A 186 -2.67 2.46 16.29
N GLY A 187 -3.04 2.20 15.04
CA GLY A 187 -3.49 3.21 14.09
C GLY A 187 -4.98 3.04 13.76
N GLU A 188 -5.47 3.86 12.83
CA GLU A 188 -6.85 3.81 12.31
C GLU A 188 -6.99 2.98 11.03
N GLU A 189 -5.87 2.48 10.49
CA GLU A 189 -5.81 1.72 9.24
C GLU A 189 -5.01 0.42 9.40
N PHE A 190 -5.34 -0.58 8.58
CA PHE A 190 -4.61 -1.84 8.50
C PHE A 190 -3.44 -1.75 7.50
N VAL A 191 -2.59 -0.74 7.67
CA VAL A 191 -1.53 -0.36 6.71
C VAL A 191 -0.62 -1.54 6.33
N SER A 192 -0.32 -2.41 7.30
CA SER A 192 0.58 -3.57 7.11
C SER A 192 -0.07 -4.82 6.52
N ALA A 193 -1.36 -4.76 6.16
CA ALA A 193 -2.08 -5.88 5.58
C ALA A 193 -2.17 -5.73 4.06
N LYS A 194 -2.26 -6.87 3.37
CA LYS A 194 -2.70 -6.90 1.97
C LYS A 194 -4.09 -6.31 1.91
N SER A 195 -4.35 -5.52 0.86
CA SER A 195 -5.65 -4.90 0.64
C SER A 195 -6.79 -5.91 0.78
N SER A 196 -6.63 -7.13 0.23
CA SER A 196 -7.68 -8.16 0.28
C SER A 196 -8.07 -8.56 1.70
N ASN A 197 -7.08 -8.63 2.60
CA ASN A 197 -7.30 -8.90 4.01
C ASN A 197 -7.92 -7.67 4.70
N GLU A 198 -7.40 -6.48 4.41
CA GLU A 198 -7.98 -5.23 4.91
C GLU A 198 -9.47 -5.09 4.54
N SER A 199 -9.88 -5.34 3.30
CA SER A 199 -11.30 -5.34 2.90
C SER A 199 -12.13 -6.32 3.69
N ALA A 200 -11.63 -7.55 3.81
CA ALA A 200 -12.38 -8.60 4.49
C ALA A 200 -12.58 -8.23 5.95
N MET A 201 -11.56 -7.64 6.59
CA MET A 201 -11.67 -7.08 7.94
C MET A 201 -12.64 -5.90 8.02
N ARG A 202 -12.57 -4.93 7.11
CA ARG A 202 -13.49 -3.78 7.06
C ARG A 202 -14.93 -4.25 6.88
N SER A 203 -15.18 -5.18 5.95
CA SER A 203 -16.49 -5.80 5.75
C SER A 203 -17.01 -6.50 7.02
N ALA A 204 -16.13 -7.18 7.77
CA ALA A 204 -16.50 -7.83 9.01
C ALA A 204 -16.78 -6.82 10.14
N ILE A 205 -16.07 -5.70 10.17
CA ILE A 205 -16.31 -4.58 11.08
C ILE A 205 -17.66 -3.92 10.77
N ASP A 206 -17.92 -3.60 9.50
CA ASP A 206 -19.15 -2.93 9.06
C ASP A 206 -20.39 -3.82 9.27
N ALA A 207 -20.22 -5.14 9.13
CA ALA A 207 -21.26 -6.12 9.46
C ALA A 207 -21.49 -6.28 10.98
N GLY A 208 -20.64 -5.68 11.82
CA GLY A 208 -20.68 -5.84 13.28
C GLY A 208 -20.15 -7.18 13.79
N SER A 209 -19.61 -8.04 12.91
CA SER A 209 -19.02 -9.34 13.25
C SER A 209 -17.65 -9.21 13.92
N VAL A 210 -16.96 -8.07 13.73
CA VAL A 210 -15.72 -7.70 14.41
C VAL A 210 -15.89 -6.33 15.05
N ILE A 211 -15.45 -6.18 16.29
CA ILE A 211 -15.52 -4.92 17.04
C ILE A 211 -14.13 -4.26 17.03
N PRO A 212 -13.93 -3.14 16.31
CA PRO A 212 -12.62 -2.52 16.24
C PRO A 212 -12.34 -1.64 17.47
N LEU A 213 -11.07 -1.61 17.87
CA LEU A 213 -10.51 -0.66 18.83
C LEU A 213 -9.35 0.06 18.15
N TRP A 214 -9.60 1.29 17.70
CA TRP A 214 -8.66 2.12 16.98
C TRP A 214 -7.80 2.96 17.92
N ASN A 215 -6.59 3.28 17.46
CA ASN A 215 -5.60 4.03 18.26
C ASN A 215 -5.45 3.45 19.67
N ALA A 216 -5.57 2.13 19.77
CA ALA A 216 -5.69 1.39 21.01
C ALA A 216 -4.33 0.77 21.36
N THR A 217 -3.77 1.19 22.49
CA THR A 217 -2.56 0.59 23.05
C THR A 217 -2.91 -0.16 24.33
N ALA A 218 -2.67 -1.47 24.36
CA ALA A 218 -2.89 -2.27 25.56
C ALA A 218 -1.98 -1.76 26.70
N ILE A 219 -2.56 -1.52 27.88
CA ILE A 219 -1.86 -0.96 29.04
C ILE A 219 -1.92 -1.84 30.28
N GLU A 220 -2.97 -2.62 30.45
CA GLU A 220 -3.16 -3.46 31.64
C GLU A 220 -3.99 -4.71 31.29
N LEU A 221 -3.68 -5.81 31.95
CA LEU A 221 -4.37 -7.09 31.83
C LEU A 221 -4.89 -7.47 33.21
N ASP A 222 -6.18 -7.79 33.31
CA ASP A 222 -6.80 -8.29 34.54
C ASP A 222 -7.49 -9.64 34.25
N ASN A 223 -8.00 -10.31 35.29
CA ASN A 223 -8.69 -11.58 35.17
C ASN A 223 -10.04 -11.40 34.43
N GLY A 224 -10.04 -11.74 33.13
CA GLY A 224 -11.22 -11.66 32.27
C GLY A 224 -11.40 -10.35 31.51
N SER A 225 -10.42 -9.45 31.55
CA SER A 225 -10.47 -8.20 30.77
C SER A 225 -9.08 -7.67 30.38
N ILE A 226 -9.05 -6.81 29.38
CA ILE A 226 -7.87 -6.07 28.96
C ILE A 226 -8.21 -4.58 28.81
N ALA A 227 -7.32 -3.72 29.31
CA ALA A 227 -7.48 -2.28 29.22
C ALA A 227 -6.60 -1.70 28.09
N PHE A 228 -7.19 -0.77 27.34
CA PHE A 228 -6.54 -0.03 26.27
C PHE A 228 -6.57 1.46 26.55
N ASN A 229 -5.45 2.14 26.32
CA ASN A 229 -5.45 3.58 26.16
C ASN A 229 -5.95 3.92 24.75
N THR A 230 -6.94 4.79 24.64
CA THR A 230 -7.56 5.26 23.39
C THR A 230 -7.67 6.78 23.39
N PRO A 231 -7.95 7.44 22.24
CA PRO A 231 -8.13 8.89 22.19
C PRO A 231 -9.25 9.42 23.11
N ASN A 232 -10.24 8.57 23.41
CA ASN A 232 -11.38 8.89 24.28
C ASN A 232 -11.13 8.53 25.76
N GLY A 233 -9.90 8.16 26.11
CA GLY A 233 -9.51 7.70 27.45
C GLY A 233 -9.31 6.19 27.53
N VAL A 234 -9.31 5.65 28.75
CA VAL A 234 -9.12 4.22 28.99
C VAL A 234 -10.40 3.46 28.65
N THR A 235 -10.28 2.48 27.74
CA THR A 235 -11.35 1.55 27.37
C THR A 235 -11.01 0.16 27.89
N VAL A 236 -11.94 -0.45 28.64
CA VAL A 236 -11.78 -1.82 29.16
C VAL A 236 -12.65 -2.76 28.34
N VAL A 237 -12.08 -3.88 27.92
CA VAL A 237 -12.78 -4.91 27.14
C VAL A 237 -12.73 -6.22 27.89
N ASP A 238 -13.91 -6.72 28.27
CA ASP A 238 -14.03 -8.05 28.84
C ASP A 238 -13.73 -9.09 27.76
N CYS A 239 -12.83 -10.00 28.06
CA CYS A 239 -12.41 -11.04 27.13
C CYS A 239 -11.96 -12.29 27.86
N ASP A 240 -12.12 -13.42 27.18
CA ASP A 240 -11.74 -14.73 27.67
C ASP A 240 -10.33 -15.10 27.16
N ARG A 241 -9.85 -14.41 26.11
CA ARG A 241 -8.56 -14.65 25.47
C ARG A 241 -8.02 -13.43 24.74
N VAL A 242 -6.70 -13.33 24.69
CA VAL A 242 -5.98 -12.36 23.85
C VAL A 242 -5.10 -13.11 22.86
N ILE A 243 -5.20 -12.75 21.57
CA ILE A 243 -4.33 -13.24 20.50
C ILE A 243 -3.50 -12.07 19.97
N ALA A 244 -2.25 -11.98 20.37
CA ALA A 244 -1.33 -10.91 20.00
C ALA A 244 -0.50 -11.29 18.76
N ARG A 245 -0.82 -10.71 17.60
CA ARG A 245 -0.12 -10.90 16.32
C ARG A 245 0.72 -9.65 16.00
N LEU A 246 1.77 -9.46 16.80
CA LEU A 246 2.60 -8.25 16.80
C LEU A 246 3.83 -8.31 15.87
N GLY A 247 3.88 -9.30 14.98
CA GLY A 247 5.04 -9.57 14.15
C GLY A 247 6.20 -10.21 14.92
N ALA A 248 7.34 -10.35 14.25
CA ALA A 248 8.55 -10.96 14.80
C ALA A 248 9.78 -10.19 14.34
N ALA A 249 10.86 -10.28 15.12
CA ALA A 249 12.13 -9.62 14.81
C ALA A 249 13.27 -10.64 14.79
N PRO A 250 14.37 -10.38 14.06
CA PRO A 250 15.56 -11.22 14.13
C PRO A 250 16.01 -11.41 15.59
N PRO A 251 16.46 -12.61 16.00
CA PRO A 251 16.96 -12.86 17.35
C PRO A 251 18.36 -12.25 17.52
N ARG A 252 18.43 -10.91 17.47
CA ARG A 252 19.67 -10.12 17.38
C ARG A 252 20.66 -10.45 18.49
N ARG A 253 20.20 -10.54 19.75
CA ARG A 253 21.06 -10.90 20.89
C ARG A 253 21.77 -12.25 20.71
N PHE A 254 21.08 -13.24 20.14
CA PHE A 254 21.66 -14.55 19.87
C PHE A 254 22.70 -14.48 18.74
N LEU A 255 22.39 -13.77 17.66
CA LEU A 255 23.30 -13.59 16.53
C LEU A 255 24.56 -12.79 16.92
N GLU A 256 24.40 -11.71 17.68
CA GLU A 256 25.51 -10.93 18.24
C GLU A 256 26.38 -11.77 19.19
N ALA A 257 25.76 -12.63 20.01
CA ALA A 257 26.51 -13.58 20.85
C ALA A 257 27.29 -14.62 20.03
N CYS A 258 26.84 -14.93 18.80
CA CYS A 258 27.58 -15.76 17.85
C CYS A 258 28.66 -14.96 17.08
N GLY A 259 28.80 -13.66 17.32
CA GLY A 259 29.76 -12.77 16.66
C GLY A 259 29.27 -12.13 15.35
N VAL A 260 27.99 -12.29 14.99
CA VAL A 260 27.43 -11.79 13.73
C VAL A 260 27.19 -10.28 13.78
N GLU A 261 27.68 -9.57 12.77
CA GLU A 261 27.48 -8.13 12.59
C GLU A 261 26.21 -7.78 11.79
N PHE A 262 25.70 -6.57 11.99
CA PHE A 262 24.45 -6.07 11.40
C PHE A 262 24.70 -4.79 10.60
N SER A 263 23.82 -4.50 9.65
CA SER A 263 23.92 -3.31 8.79
C SER A 263 23.66 -2.00 9.55
N SER A 264 22.94 -2.03 10.67
CA SER A 264 22.69 -0.87 11.52
C SER A 264 22.28 -1.26 12.95
N ASN A 265 22.08 -0.26 13.81
CA ASN A 265 21.55 -0.43 15.17
C ASN A 265 20.03 -0.62 15.22
N ASP A 266 19.32 -0.61 14.09
CA ASP A 266 17.89 -0.90 14.05
C ASP A 266 17.62 -2.34 14.51
N ARG A 267 16.59 -2.50 15.36
CA ARG A 267 16.14 -3.80 15.86
C ARG A 267 15.77 -4.77 14.75
N ASN A 268 15.26 -4.27 13.63
CA ASN A 268 14.81 -5.08 12.49
C ASN A 268 15.86 -5.23 11.39
N ALA A 269 17.06 -4.64 11.56
CA ALA A 269 18.12 -4.75 10.57
C ALA A 269 18.51 -6.22 10.33
N PRO A 270 18.67 -6.66 9.06
CA PRO A 270 19.24 -7.97 8.77
C PRO A 270 20.75 -8.00 9.09
N PRO A 271 21.32 -9.20 9.30
CA PRO A 271 22.76 -9.36 9.44
C PRO A 271 23.48 -8.99 8.13
N THR A 272 24.72 -8.53 8.25
CA THR A 272 25.58 -8.27 7.09
C THR A 272 26.16 -9.59 6.59
N LEU A 273 25.82 -9.95 5.36
CA LEU A 273 26.19 -11.24 4.75
C LEU A 273 26.90 -11.04 3.41
N SER A 274 27.80 -11.96 3.09
CA SER A 274 28.39 -12.07 1.76
C SER A 274 27.35 -12.54 0.72
N ALA A 275 27.71 -12.48 -0.57
CA ALA A 275 26.89 -13.04 -1.65
C ALA A 275 26.67 -14.57 -1.53
N ARG A 276 27.44 -15.24 -0.66
CA ARG A 276 27.34 -16.68 -0.37
C ARG A 276 26.60 -16.98 0.93
N TYR A 277 25.90 -15.99 1.50
CA TYR A 277 25.19 -16.10 2.78
C TYR A 277 26.08 -16.25 4.01
N GLU A 278 27.39 -16.05 3.87
CA GLU A 278 28.36 -16.16 4.96
C GLU A 278 28.39 -14.85 5.77
N SER A 279 28.37 -14.95 7.09
CA SER A 279 28.53 -13.81 7.99
C SER A 279 29.99 -13.33 8.06
N ASN A 280 30.26 -12.30 8.86
CA ASN A 280 31.62 -11.89 9.22
C ASN A 280 32.38 -12.97 10.02
N VAL A 281 31.70 -14.01 10.50
CA VAL A 281 32.30 -15.18 11.16
C VAL A 281 32.50 -16.30 10.14
N PRO A 282 33.74 -16.61 9.72
CA PRO A 282 34.01 -17.62 8.70
C PRO A 282 33.47 -18.99 9.07
N GLY A 283 32.75 -19.63 8.13
CA GLY A 283 32.06 -20.91 8.32
C GLY A 283 30.68 -20.82 8.97
N LEU A 284 30.24 -19.62 9.37
CA LEU A 284 28.89 -19.37 9.89
C LEU A 284 28.03 -18.68 8.82
N TYR A 285 27.06 -19.41 8.30
CA TYR A 285 26.15 -18.98 7.25
C TYR A 285 24.75 -18.69 7.82
N VAL A 286 24.03 -17.74 7.22
CA VAL A 286 22.69 -17.32 7.65
C VAL A 286 21.75 -17.28 6.45
N VAL A 287 20.66 -18.05 6.51
CA VAL A 287 19.71 -18.22 5.39
C VAL A 287 18.25 -18.11 5.84
N GLY A 288 17.36 -17.87 4.89
CA GLY A 288 15.93 -17.72 5.11
C GLY A 288 15.54 -16.33 5.62
N ALA A 289 14.40 -16.24 6.31
CA ALA A 289 13.82 -14.96 6.72
C ALA A 289 14.75 -14.09 7.59
N VAL A 290 15.64 -14.71 8.38
CA VAL A 290 16.62 -14.00 9.22
C VAL A 290 17.67 -13.26 8.39
N ALA A 291 17.94 -13.68 7.15
CA ALA A 291 18.82 -12.98 6.20
C ALA A 291 18.15 -11.76 5.55
N GLY A 292 16.90 -11.44 5.93
CA GLY A 292 16.18 -10.26 5.46
C GLY A 292 15.24 -10.48 4.27
N TYR A 293 15.04 -11.73 3.83
CA TYR A 293 14.15 -12.02 2.70
C TYR A 293 13.15 -13.16 2.99
N PRO A 294 11.96 -12.85 3.53
CA PRO A 294 11.05 -13.83 4.14
C PRO A 294 10.09 -14.52 3.15
N LEU A 295 10.58 -14.94 1.97
CA LEU A 295 9.78 -15.71 1.00
C LEU A 295 10.15 -17.18 1.02
N ILE A 296 9.15 -18.08 1.10
CA ILE A 296 9.37 -19.53 1.21
C ILE A 296 10.17 -20.07 0.03
N LYS A 297 9.78 -19.72 -1.20
CA LYS A 297 10.46 -20.20 -2.41
C LYS A 297 11.92 -19.78 -2.48
N GLN A 298 12.21 -18.54 -2.08
CA GLN A 298 13.58 -18.04 -1.99
C GLN A 298 14.36 -18.71 -0.86
N ALA A 299 13.75 -18.88 0.32
CA ALA A 299 14.38 -19.56 1.44
C ALA A 299 14.79 -20.99 1.06
N LEU A 300 13.92 -21.72 0.33
CA LEU A 300 14.24 -23.02 -0.24
C LEU A 300 15.47 -22.95 -1.17
N ASN A 301 15.54 -21.97 -2.07
CA ASN A 301 16.71 -21.80 -2.95
C ASN A 301 17.99 -21.46 -2.16
N GLN A 302 17.93 -20.57 -1.18
CA GLN A 302 19.07 -20.23 -0.32
C GLN A 302 19.60 -21.44 0.43
N GLY A 303 18.71 -22.31 0.93
CA GLY A 303 19.10 -23.57 1.57
C GLY A 303 19.85 -24.52 0.62
N TYR A 304 19.43 -24.61 -0.64
CA TYR A 304 20.18 -25.36 -1.66
C TYR A 304 21.56 -24.71 -1.90
N GLU A 305 21.59 -23.39 -2.05
CA GLU A 305 22.76 -22.65 -2.48
C GLU A 305 23.87 -22.61 -1.44
N VAL A 306 23.52 -22.43 -0.15
CA VAL A 306 24.49 -22.38 0.94
C VAL A 306 25.29 -23.67 1.05
N ILE A 307 24.68 -24.84 0.81
CA ILE A 307 25.39 -26.13 0.81
C ILE A 307 26.37 -26.22 -0.35
N GLU A 308 26.00 -25.74 -1.54
CA GLU A 308 26.93 -25.70 -2.67
C GLU A 308 28.12 -24.76 -2.40
N HIS A 309 27.88 -23.62 -1.75
CA HIS A 309 28.94 -22.71 -1.34
C HIS A 309 29.89 -23.31 -0.29
N ILE A 310 29.35 -24.02 0.72
CA ILE A 310 30.16 -24.76 1.71
C ILE A 310 31.05 -25.80 1.03
N ARG A 311 30.55 -26.45 -0.03
CA ARG A 311 31.32 -27.39 -0.86
C ARG A 311 32.34 -26.73 -1.79
N GLY A 312 32.42 -25.39 -1.80
CA GLY A 312 33.34 -24.63 -2.64
C GLY A 312 32.88 -24.44 -4.08
N HIS A 313 31.63 -24.80 -4.41
CA HIS A 313 31.07 -24.56 -5.73
C HIS A 313 30.64 -23.10 -5.88
N SER A 314 31.02 -22.49 -7.01
CA SER A 314 30.50 -21.20 -7.43
C SER A 314 29.26 -21.43 -8.27
N ILE A 315 28.09 -21.06 -7.73
CA ILE A 315 26.82 -21.12 -8.43
C ILE A 315 26.20 -19.74 -8.48
N ASP A 316 25.57 -19.43 -9.60
CA ASP A 316 24.76 -18.22 -9.75
C ASP A 316 23.51 -18.35 -8.87
N PRO A 317 23.03 -17.28 -8.21
CA PRO A 317 21.75 -17.31 -7.48
C PRO A 317 20.56 -17.75 -8.35
N ALA A 318 19.51 -18.29 -7.74
CA ALA A 318 18.34 -18.82 -8.47
C ALA A 318 17.59 -17.78 -9.32
N ASP A 319 17.60 -16.53 -8.87
CA ASP A 319 17.02 -15.39 -9.57
C ASP A 319 17.93 -14.83 -10.68
N GLU A 320 19.17 -15.31 -10.84
CA GLU A 320 20.14 -14.73 -11.78
C GLU A 320 19.64 -14.73 -13.23
N ALA A 321 19.03 -15.83 -13.68
CA ALA A 321 18.49 -15.92 -15.04
C ALA A 321 17.33 -14.93 -15.26
N LEU A 322 16.45 -14.80 -14.26
CA LEU A 322 15.34 -13.85 -14.27
C LEU A 322 15.87 -12.41 -14.32
N LEU A 323 16.86 -12.09 -13.49
CA LEU A 323 17.45 -10.75 -13.47
C LEU A 323 18.19 -10.43 -14.78
N LYS A 324 18.87 -11.39 -15.40
CA LYS A 324 19.47 -11.21 -16.73
C LYS A 324 18.40 -10.91 -17.79
N GLU A 325 17.24 -11.55 -17.72
CA GLU A 325 16.11 -11.26 -18.60
C GLU A 325 15.56 -9.84 -18.35
N CYS A 326 15.29 -9.47 -17.10
CA CYS A 326 14.85 -8.12 -16.72
C CYS A 326 15.83 -7.03 -17.19
N LEU A 327 17.14 -7.27 -17.04
CA LEU A 327 18.21 -6.34 -17.39
C LEU A 327 18.62 -6.41 -18.86
N SER A 328 18.05 -7.32 -19.66
CA SER A 328 18.38 -7.46 -21.08
C SER A 328 18.28 -6.18 -21.91
N PRO A 329 17.39 -5.19 -21.60
CA PRO A 329 17.38 -3.91 -22.31
C PRO A 329 18.68 -3.09 -22.14
N LEU A 330 19.47 -3.33 -21.09
CA LEU A 330 20.79 -2.73 -20.89
C LEU A 330 21.88 -3.38 -21.75
N GLY A 331 21.57 -4.46 -22.46
CA GLY A 331 22.52 -5.30 -23.18
C GLY A 331 23.18 -6.34 -22.27
N ASN A 332 24.39 -6.75 -22.62
CA ASN A 332 25.12 -7.79 -21.90
C ASN A 332 25.82 -7.23 -20.66
N VAL A 333 25.07 -7.07 -19.57
CA VAL A 333 25.56 -6.54 -18.28
C VAL A 333 25.65 -7.63 -17.22
N SER A 334 26.58 -7.46 -16.28
CA SER A 334 26.67 -8.31 -15.09
C SER A 334 25.61 -7.89 -14.08
N VAL A 335 24.81 -8.84 -13.59
CA VAL A 335 23.80 -8.58 -12.56
C VAL A 335 24.46 -8.00 -11.30
N THR A 336 25.58 -8.59 -10.87
CA THR A 336 26.34 -8.14 -9.69
C THR A 336 26.78 -6.68 -9.83
N GLU A 337 27.26 -6.27 -11.00
CA GLU A 337 27.69 -4.89 -11.25
C GLU A 337 26.51 -3.92 -11.20
N VAL A 338 25.38 -4.29 -11.81
CA VAL A 338 24.17 -3.46 -11.77
C VAL A 338 23.64 -3.32 -10.35
N MET A 339 23.62 -4.39 -9.55
CA MET A 339 23.20 -4.32 -8.14
C MET A 339 24.13 -3.38 -7.34
N HIS A 340 25.44 -3.46 -7.55
CA HIS A 340 26.39 -2.58 -6.88
C HIS A 340 26.14 -1.11 -7.21
N ARG A 341 26.01 -0.79 -8.51
CA ARG A 341 25.69 0.57 -8.97
C ARG A 341 24.36 1.06 -8.42
N LEU A 342 23.33 0.22 -8.40
CA LEU A 342 22.02 0.59 -7.85
C LEU A 342 22.11 0.90 -6.34
N ALA A 343 22.83 0.11 -5.57
CA ALA A 343 22.99 0.32 -4.13
C ALA A 343 23.77 1.59 -3.78
N GLU A 344 24.79 1.94 -4.58
CA GLU A 344 25.66 3.10 -4.32
C GLU A 344 25.14 4.40 -4.93
N GLU A 345 24.70 4.36 -6.20
CA GLU A 345 24.38 5.55 -6.99
C GLU A 345 22.94 6.03 -6.76
N ILE A 346 21.99 5.15 -6.44
CA ILE A 346 20.57 5.51 -6.32
C ILE A 346 20.21 5.89 -4.88
N ALA A 347 19.77 7.13 -4.67
CA ALA A 347 19.47 7.67 -3.35
C ALA A 347 18.44 6.84 -2.56
N VAL A 348 17.34 6.42 -3.18
CA VAL A 348 16.28 5.64 -2.51
C VAL A 348 16.71 4.21 -2.18
N PHE A 349 17.74 3.69 -2.85
CA PHE A 349 18.23 2.33 -2.60
C PHE A 349 19.39 2.24 -1.61
N LYS A 350 19.85 3.38 -1.09
CA LYS A 350 20.92 3.39 -0.08
C LYS A 350 20.47 2.68 1.19
N GLY A 351 21.29 1.71 1.61
CA GLY A 351 21.03 0.90 2.81
C GLY A 351 20.16 -0.33 2.59
N LEU A 352 19.66 -0.59 1.37
CA LEU A 352 19.04 -1.88 1.06
C LEU A 352 20.10 -2.98 0.99
N GLY A 353 19.79 -4.12 1.61
CA GLY A 353 20.58 -5.34 1.46
C GLY A 353 20.50 -5.89 0.03
N SER A 354 21.52 -6.64 -0.37
CA SER A 354 21.62 -7.22 -1.73
C SER A 354 20.39 -8.04 -2.12
N LEU A 355 19.83 -8.82 -1.20
CA LEU A 355 18.63 -9.63 -1.44
C LEU A 355 17.39 -8.78 -1.72
N ALA A 356 17.18 -7.71 -0.97
CA ALA A 356 16.04 -6.83 -1.16
C ALA A 356 16.16 -6.03 -2.48
N LEU A 357 17.38 -5.63 -2.85
CA LEU A 357 17.62 -4.95 -4.12
C LEU A 357 17.39 -5.87 -5.32
N ARG A 358 17.74 -7.16 -5.21
CA ARG A 358 17.41 -8.16 -6.24
C ARG A 358 15.91 -8.35 -6.39
N GLU A 359 15.13 -8.34 -5.30
CA GLU A 359 13.65 -8.34 -5.35
C GLU A 359 13.13 -7.15 -6.14
N VAL A 360 13.65 -5.95 -5.87
CA VAL A 360 13.26 -4.73 -6.58
C VAL A 360 13.44 -4.90 -8.08
N VAL A 361 14.61 -5.33 -8.53
CA VAL A 361 14.90 -5.45 -9.97
C VAL A 361 14.07 -6.57 -10.61
N ALA A 362 13.86 -7.69 -9.91
CA ALA A 362 13.08 -8.81 -10.44
C ALA A 362 11.60 -8.47 -10.69
N GLU A 363 11.03 -7.52 -9.93
CA GLU A 363 9.65 -7.05 -10.09
C GLU A 363 9.54 -5.75 -10.91
N SER A 364 10.66 -5.18 -11.34
CA SER A 364 10.69 -3.90 -12.07
C SER A 364 10.78 -4.10 -13.58
N THR A 365 10.37 -3.07 -14.31
CA THR A 365 10.53 -2.99 -15.78
C THR A 365 11.64 -2.02 -16.14
N ILE A 366 12.56 -2.41 -17.04
CA ILE A 366 13.61 -1.54 -17.55
C ILE A 366 13.14 -0.84 -18.82
N HIS A 367 13.16 0.49 -18.82
CA HIS A 367 12.86 1.33 -19.97
C HIS A 367 14.13 1.97 -20.52
N VAL A 368 14.35 1.87 -21.84
CA VAL A 368 15.42 2.59 -22.53
C VAL A 368 14.78 3.57 -23.50
N LEU A 369 14.86 4.86 -23.17
CA LEU A 369 14.13 5.92 -23.85
C LEU A 369 15.07 6.81 -24.65
N ALA A 370 14.62 7.23 -25.83
CA ALA A 370 15.31 8.25 -26.63
C ALA A 370 15.01 9.66 -26.11
N GLU A 371 15.84 10.64 -26.47
CA GLU A 371 15.57 12.05 -26.17
C GLU A 371 14.19 12.48 -26.68
N GLY A 372 13.45 13.22 -25.85
CA GLY A 372 12.11 13.71 -26.14
C GLY A 372 10.99 12.70 -25.93
N ALA A 373 11.30 11.42 -25.65
CA ALA A 373 10.27 10.42 -25.38
C ALA A 373 9.50 10.75 -24.08
N VAL A 374 8.17 10.66 -24.13
CA VAL A 374 7.31 10.85 -22.96
C VAL A 374 7.38 9.60 -22.09
N VAL A 375 7.67 9.78 -20.80
CA VAL A 375 7.62 8.70 -19.80
C VAL A 375 6.19 8.49 -19.35
N PHE A 376 5.54 9.58 -18.92
CA PHE A 376 4.11 9.64 -18.64
C PHE A 376 3.61 11.08 -18.79
N GLU A 377 2.30 11.22 -18.99
CA GLU A 377 1.64 12.52 -19.13
C GLU A 377 0.97 12.97 -17.83
N ARG A 378 0.80 14.29 -17.68
CA ARG A 378 -0.03 14.85 -16.63
C ARG A 378 -1.44 14.26 -16.71
N ASN A 379 -2.00 13.96 -15.53
CA ASN A 379 -3.28 13.30 -15.29
C ASN A 379 -3.34 11.82 -15.69
N ASP A 380 -2.22 11.21 -16.07
CA ASP A 380 -2.14 9.75 -16.20
C ASP A 380 -2.39 9.07 -14.84
N TYR A 381 -3.03 7.92 -14.86
CA TYR A 381 -3.43 7.16 -13.67
C TYR A 381 -2.38 6.16 -13.20
N THR A 382 -1.26 6.05 -13.91
CA THR A 382 -0.11 5.27 -13.45
C THR A 382 0.44 5.84 -12.15
N ASN A 383 0.96 4.97 -11.28
CA ASN A 383 1.43 5.32 -9.94
C ASN A 383 2.72 4.60 -9.52
N SER A 384 3.43 4.02 -10.50
CA SER A 384 4.77 3.46 -10.36
C SER A 384 5.82 4.53 -10.07
N LEU A 385 6.90 4.11 -9.43
CA LEU A 385 8.09 4.93 -9.21
C LEU A 385 9.08 4.67 -10.34
N PHE A 386 9.73 5.70 -10.86
CA PHE A 386 10.79 5.59 -11.85
C PHE A 386 12.13 6.00 -11.24
N VAL A 387 13.12 5.12 -11.31
CA VAL A 387 14.49 5.40 -10.90
C VAL A 387 15.35 5.67 -12.12
N ILE A 388 16.12 6.75 -12.12
CA ILE A 388 16.97 7.15 -13.25
C ILE A 388 18.34 6.47 -13.08
N PHE A 389 18.52 5.34 -13.75
CA PHE A 389 19.78 4.61 -13.75
C PHE A 389 20.84 5.32 -14.59
N GLU A 390 20.46 5.78 -15.79
CA GLU A 390 21.34 6.55 -16.68
C GLU A 390 20.57 7.68 -17.38
N GLY A 391 21.26 8.77 -17.71
CA GLY A 391 20.66 9.92 -18.39
C GLY A 391 19.99 10.92 -17.46
N ALA A 392 19.01 11.64 -17.98
CA ALA A 392 18.23 12.64 -17.25
C ALA A 392 16.83 12.77 -17.86
N VAL A 393 15.86 13.19 -17.04
CA VAL A 393 14.50 13.51 -17.47
C VAL A 393 14.16 14.96 -17.13
N ALA A 394 13.15 15.49 -17.80
CA ALA A 394 12.59 16.81 -17.55
C ALA A 394 11.14 16.67 -17.10
N VAL A 395 10.81 17.21 -15.92
CA VAL A 395 9.44 17.37 -15.44
C VAL A 395 8.91 18.70 -15.97
N LEU A 396 7.85 18.67 -16.77
CA LEU A 396 7.20 19.85 -17.33
C LEU A 396 6.19 20.38 -16.30
N THR A 397 6.46 21.54 -15.71
CA THR A 397 5.63 22.11 -14.63
C THR A 397 4.45 22.93 -15.15
N ASP A 398 4.47 23.31 -16.43
CA ASP A 398 3.36 23.98 -17.11
C ASP A 398 3.06 23.26 -18.44
N SER A 399 1.79 22.89 -18.64
CA SER A 399 1.30 22.25 -19.85
C SER A 399 1.33 23.18 -21.07
N ASN A 400 1.26 24.50 -20.83
CA ASN A 400 1.21 25.54 -21.86
C ASN A 400 2.56 26.22 -22.10
N ASP A 401 3.56 25.96 -21.26
CA ASP A 401 4.90 26.55 -21.35
C ASP A 401 5.98 25.48 -21.15
N SER A 402 6.45 24.92 -22.28
CA SER A 402 7.51 23.91 -22.31
C SER A 402 8.89 24.44 -21.85
N THR A 403 9.03 25.74 -21.60
CA THR A 403 10.30 26.30 -21.11
C THR A 403 10.48 26.12 -19.61
N ARG A 404 9.39 25.87 -18.86
CA ARG A 404 9.40 25.59 -17.43
C ARG A 404 9.57 24.10 -17.17
N ARG A 405 10.83 23.70 -16.97
CA ARG A 405 11.19 22.31 -16.70
C ARG A 405 12.13 22.16 -15.52
N VAL A 406 11.89 21.14 -14.71
CA VAL A 406 12.80 20.70 -13.65
C VAL A 406 13.57 19.48 -14.17
N ILE A 407 14.89 19.57 -14.22
CA ILE A 407 15.74 18.47 -14.69
C ILE A 407 16.07 17.56 -13.52
N ILE A 408 15.80 16.26 -13.68
CA ILE A 408 16.16 15.23 -12.73
C ILE A 408 17.24 14.36 -13.36
N ASN A 409 18.40 14.31 -12.70
CA ASN A 409 19.58 13.61 -13.19
C ASN A 409 19.66 12.17 -12.63
N LYS A 410 20.50 11.34 -13.25
CA LYS A 410 20.85 10.00 -12.76
C LYS A 410 21.12 9.95 -11.25
N GLY A 411 20.80 8.82 -10.63
CA GLY A 411 20.91 8.63 -9.17
C GLY A 411 19.67 9.06 -8.39
N ASN A 412 18.77 9.81 -9.02
CA ASN A 412 17.50 10.25 -8.44
C ASN A 412 16.32 9.45 -9.01
N PHE A 413 15.13 9.72 -8.50
CA PHE A 413 13.89 9.05 -8.90
C PHE A 413 12.74 10.05 -9.07
N PHE A 414 11.66 9.62 -9.69
CA PHE A 414 10.43 10.39 -9.85
C PHE A 414 9.16 9.56 -9.90
N GLY A 415 8.02 10.21 -9.72
CA GLY A 415 6.72 9.55 -9.65
C GLY A 415 6.26 9.23 -8.23
N GLU A 416 7.07 9.58 -7.23
CA GLU A 416 6.82 9.42 -5.80
C GLU A 416 5.53 10.11 -5.34
N MET A 417 5.15 11.22 -5.97
CA MET A 417 3.92 11.94 -5.63
C MET A 417 2.66 11.12 -5.92
N GLY A 418 2.59 10.46 -7.08
CA GLY A 418 1.48 9.56 -7.40
C GLY A 418 1.45 8.35 -6.47
N LEU A 419 2.64 7.88 -6.04
CA LEU A 419 2.76 6.82 -5.06
C LEU A 419 2.25 7.24 -3.67
N ILE A 420 2.67 8.40 -3.16
CA ILE A 420 2.32 8.88 -1.82
C ILE A 420 0.86 9.35 -1.76
N SER A 421 0.47 10.23 -2.67
CA SER A 421 -0.87 10.83 -2.67
C SER A 421 -1.96 9.86 -3.17
N GLY A 422 -1.58 8.83 -3.95
CA GLY A 422 -2.53 7.97 -4.66
C GLY A 422 -3.26 8.67 -5.82
N ARG A 423 -2.86 9.91 -6.14
CA ARG A 423 -3.47 10.73 -7.19
C ARG A 423 -2.80 10.49 -8.55
N ARG A 424 -3.42 11.06 -9.58
CA ARG A 424 -2.88 11.05 -10.95
C ARG A 424 -1.53 11.78 -11.02
N ARG A 425 -0.76 11.51 -12.07
CA ARG A 425 0.49 12.24 -12.37
C ARG A 425 0.21 13.74 -12.41
N ASN A 426 0.89 14.51 -11.58
CA ASN A 426 0.68 15.96 -11.50
C ASN A 426 1.38 16.77 -12.61
N ALA A 427 2.33 16.14 -13.31
CA ALA A 427 3.15 16.74 -14.35
C ALA A 427 3.43 15.72 -15.47
N THR A 428 3.79 16.23 -16.64
CA THR A 428 4.30 15.40 -17.75
C THR A 428 5.82 15.25 -17.58
N VAL A 429 6.34 14.03 -17.75
CA VAL A 429 7.78 13.78 -17.69
C VAL A 429 8.27 13.28 -19.03
N VAL A 430 9.34 13.89 -19.54
CA VAL A 430 9.97 13.54 -20.82
C VAL A 430 11.45 13.24 -20.64
N ALA A 431 12.00 12.36 -21.45
CA ALA A 431 13.42 12.08 -21.49
C ALA A 431 14.17 13.32 -22.02
N GLN A 432 15.09 13.89 -21.21
CA GLN A 432 15.86 15.08 -21.60
C GLN A 432 17.03 14.73 -22.53
N GLN A 433 17.47 13.48 -22.49
CA GLN A 433 18.46 12.85 -23.35
C GLN A 433 18.15 11.34 -23.37
N ARG A 434 18.90 10.54 -24.13
CA ARG A 434 18.79 9.07 -24.01
C ARG A 434 18.98 8.66 -22.55
N CYS A 435 18.00 7.97 -21.98
CA CYS A 435 18.01 7.58 -20.57
C CYS A 435 17.54 6.15 -20.37
N THR A 436 17.98 5.57 -19.26
CA THR A 436 17.51 4.26 -18.81
C THR A 436 16.83 4.43 -17.47
N LEU A 437 15.58 3.99 -17.40
CA LEU A 437 14.74 4.06 -16.21
C LEU A 437 14.39 2.67 -15.71
N LEU A 438 14.38 2.50 -14.40
CA LEU A 438 13.82 1.34 -13.72
C LEU A 438 12.45 1.74 -13.17
N GLU A 439 11.38 1.17 -13.72
CA GLU A 439 10.01 1.35 -13.24
C GLU A 439 9.70 0.31 -12.17
N VAL A 440 9.51 0.78 -10.93
CA VAL A 440 9.20 -0.04 -9.76
C VAL A 440 7.70 0.05 -9.44
N PRO A 441 6.99 -1.08 -9.32
CA PRO A 441 5.57 -1.08 -8.98
C PRO A 441 5.26 -0.43 -7.63
N ARG A 442 4.13 0.28 -7.53
CA ARG A 442 3.65 0.93 -6.30
C ARG A 442 3.67 -0.03 -5.10
N ARG A 443 3.12 -1.24 -5.27
CA ARG A 443 2.97 -2.23 -4.19
C ARG A 443 4.32 -2.56 -3.54
N LEU A 444 5.35 -2.73 -4.35
CA LEU A 444 6.68 -3.07 -3.87
C LEU A 444 7.31 -1.89 -3.12
N MET A 445 7.19 -0.68 -3.67
CA MET A 445 7.72 0.51 -3.00
C MET A 445 7.00 0.84 -1.69
N VAL A 446 5.69 0.64 -1.60
CA VAL A 446 4.95 0.79 -0.34
C VAL A 446 5.46 -0.21 0.71
N LYS A 447 5.58 -1.50 0.34
CA LYS A 447 6.17 -2.54 1.20
C LYS A 447 7.57 -2.12 1.69
N LEU A 448 8.41 -1.56 0.81
CA LEU A 448 9.75 -1.10 1.20
C LEU A 448 9.73 0.09 2.15
N CYS A 449 8.84 1.08 1.94
CA CYS A 449 8.68 2.20 2.87
C CYS A 449 8.23 1.74 4.27
N GLU A 450 7.42 0.69 4.36
CA GLU A 450 6.97 0.16 5.64
C GLU A 450 8.02 -0.69 6.37
N THR A 451 8.89 -1.35 5.61
CA THR A 451 9.85 -2.32 6.16
C THR A 451 11.27 -1.78 6.29
N VAL A 452 11.63 -0.74 5.53
CA VAL A 452 12.98 -0.17 5.47
C VAL A 452 12.94 1.33 5.73
N VAL A 453 13.36 1.73 6.94
CA VAL A 453 13.33 3.12 7.41
C VAL A 453 14.08 4.07 6.47
N SER A 454 15.24 3.65 5.93
CA SER A 454 16.04 4.49 5.02
C SER A 454 15.31 4.78 3.71
N VAL A 455 14.56 3.81 3.17
CA VAL A 455 13.76 3.98 1.95
C VAL A 455 12.64 4.99 2.20
N LYS A 456 11.90 4.85 3.31
CA LYS A 456 10.85 5.80 3.68
C LYS A 456 11.40 7.21 3.85
N ALA A 457 12.49 7.36 4.59
CA ALA A 457 13.12 8.66 4.81
C ALA A 457 13.56 9.31 3.48
N ALA A 458 14.18 8.53 2.58
CA ALA A 458 14.58 9.02 1.26
C ALA A 458 13.38 9.43 0.38
N MET A 459 12.29 8.65 0.41
CA MET A 459 11.05 8.93 -0.31
C MET A 459 10.37 10.20 0.20
N ASP A 460 10.17 10.31 1.52
CA ASP A 460 9.52 11.48 2.14
C ASP A 460 10.36 12.74 1.91
N HIS A 461 11.68 12.68 2.08
CA HIS A 461 12.57 13.81 1.87
C HIS A 461 12.55 14.35 0.43
N GLU A 462 12.67 13.48 -0.59
CA GLU A 462 12.58 13.93 -1.98
C GLU A 462 11.18 14.42 -2.35
N ALA A 463 10.12 13.79 -1.84
CA ALA A 463 8.75 14.24 -2.08
C ALA A 463 8.54 15.65 -1.54
N VAL A 464 9.03 15.95 -0.33
CA VAL A 464 8.93 17.29 0.27
C VAL A 464 9.63 18.33 -0.61
N ILE A 465 10.89 18.08 -0.99
CA ILE A 465 11.64 19.00 -1.86
C ILE A 465 10.91 19.23 -3.17
N ARG A 466 10.41 18.17 -3.80
CA ARG A 466 9.75 18.27 -5.11
C ARG A 466 8.43 18.99 -5.04
N GLU A 467 7.64 18.76 -4.00
CA GLU A 467 6.37 19.45 -3.79
C GLU A 467 6.61 20.94 -3.58
N MET A 468 7.59 21.32 -2.76
CA MET A 468 7.97 22.72 -2.58
C MET A 468 8.46 23.35 -3.89
N GLN A 469 9.33 22.67 -4.63
CA GLN A 469 9.83 23.18 -5.91
C GLN A 469 8.71 23.31 -6.94
N THR A 470 7.84 22.33 -7.07
CA THR A 470 6.76 22.33 -8.07
C THR A 470 5.67 23.36 -7.76
N HIS A 471 5.28 23.47 -6.49
CA HIS A 471 4.07 24.22 -6.12
C HIS A 471 4.35 25.59 -5.50
N ILE A 472 5.49 25.78 -4.83
CA ILE A 472 5.84 27.08 -4.20
C ILE A 472 6.67 27.92 -5.17
N ALA A 473 7.82 27.42 -5.63
CA ALA A 473 8.71 28.19 -6.51
C ALA A 473 9.52 27.31 -7.48
N PRO A 474 9.02 27.12 -8.72
CA PRO A 474 9.68 26.28 -9.73
C PRO A 474 11.08 26.70 -10.14
N ASN A 475 11.42 27.99 -9.97
CA ASN A 475 12.69 28.56 -10.39
C ASN A 475 13.75 28.57 -9.28
N VAL A 476 13.42 28.14 -8.07
CA VAL A 476 14.37 28.04 -6.95
C VAL A 476 15.13 26.70 -7.05
N SER A 477 16.41 26.72 -6.71
CA SER A 477 17.26 25.53 -6.84
C SER A 477 16.88 24.46 -5.81
N ARG A 478 17.19 23.20 -6.14
CA ARG A 478 16.93 22.06 -5.27
C ARG A 478 17.68 22.20 -3.94
N GLU A 479 18.89 22.76 -3.96
CA GLU A 479 19.75 22.94 -2.78
C GLU A 479 19.12 23.88 -1.76
N THR A 480 18.47 24.95 -2.21
CA THR A 480 17.76 25.88 -1.31
C THR A 480 16.60 25.18 -0.61
N PHE A 481 15.81 24.37 -1.34
CA PHE A 481 14.71 23.62 -0.74
C PHE A 481 15.16 22.44 0.14
N ALA A 482 16.33 21.85 -0.12
CA ALA A 482 16.86 20.76 0.70
C ALA A 482 17.06 21.20 2.16
N GLY A 483 17.47 22.46 2.40
CA GLY A 483 17.55 23.01 3.76
C GLY A 483 16.17 23.12 4.41
N LEU A 484 15.19 23.67 3.69
CA LEU A 484 13.82 23.84 4.20
C LEU A 484 13.10 22.49 4.44
N ALA A 485 13.41 21.49 3.62
CA ALA A 485 12.85 20.14 3.73
C ALA A 485 13.35 19.39 4.97
N HIS A 486 14.55 19.74 5.50
CA HIS A 486 15.07 19.14 6.72
C HIS A 486 14.21 19.46 7.94
N ASP A 487 13.71 20.70 8.01
CA ASP A 487 12.91 21.22 9.13
C ASP A 487 11.39 21.14 8.88
N ALA A 488 10.97 20.58 7.74
CA ALA A 488 9.57 20.40 7.41
C ALA A 488 8.99 19.16 8.10
N GLU A 489 7.79 19.29 8.66
CA GLU A 489 7.11 18.21 9.36
C GLU A 489 5.95 17.68 8.51
N ILE A 490 5.86 16.35 8.37
CA ILE A 490 4.68 15.72 7.75
C ILE A 490 3.66 15.48 8.87
N VAL A 491 2.52 16.16 8.79
CA VAL A 491 1.46 16.10 9.81
C VAL A 491 0.18 15.54 9.20
N ALA A 492 -0.40 14.52 9.86
CA ALA A 492 -1.67 13.93 9.48
C ALA A 492 -2.83 14.65 10.17
N TYR A 493 -3.92 14.87 9.45
CA TYR A 493 -5.14 15.52 9.91
C TYR A 493 -6.35 14.66 9.53
N PRO A 494 -7.00 13.98 10.49
CA PRO A 494 -8.26 13.27 10.24
C PRO A 494 -9.35 14.22 9.74
N ALA A 495 -10.32 13.70 8.99
CA ALA A 495 -11.46 14.45 8.49
C ALA A 495 -12.15 15.27 9.61
N GLY A 496 -12.50 16.51 9.32
CA GLY A 496 -13.08 17.46 10.28
C GLY A 496 -12.07 18.17 11.18
N THR A 497 -10.82 17.73 11.24
CA THR A 497 -9.76 18.37 12.05
C THR A 497 -9.41 19.76 11.50
N THR A 498 -9.31 20.75 12.40
CA THR A 498 -8.91 22.11 12.03
C THR A 498 -7.39 22.23 11.99
N LEU A 499 -6.83 22.68 10.86
CA LEU A 499 -5.40 22.95 10.72
C LEU A 499 -5.02 24.24 11.45
N PHE A 500 -5.78 25.31 11.21
CA PHE A 500 -5.70 26.59 11.93
C PHE A 500 -7.03 27.35 11.82
N ARG A 501 -7.27 28.29 12.73
CA ARG A 501 -8.49 29.11 12.78
C ARG A 501 -8.24 30.53 12.31
N GLN A 502 -9.28 31.14 11.77
CA GLN A 502 -9.31 32.57 11.52
C GLN A 502 -8.95 33.34 12.81
N GLY A 503 -8.06 34.33 12.68
CA GLY A 503 -7.61 35.19 13.77
C GLY A 503 -6.44 34.66 14.60
N GLU A 504 -5.99 33.41 14.37
CA GLU A 504 -4.74 32.90 14.95
C GLU A 504 -3.52 33.57 14.27
N GLU A 505 -2.35 33.53 14.91
CA GLU A 505 -1.11 34.04 14.32
C GLU A 505 -0.61 33.13 13.18
N GLY A 506 0.11 33.71 12.23
CA GLY A 506 0.73 32.97 11.12
C GLY A 506 2.03 32.29 11.55
N ASP A 507 1.97 31.02 11.96
CA ASP A 507 3.13 30.25 12.44
C ASP A 507 3.81 29.40 11.37
N ALA A 508 3.06 28.97 10.35
CA ALA A 508 3.53 28.00 9.35
C ALA A 508 2.78 28.09 8.01
N LEU A 509 3.39 27.55 6.96
CA LEU A 509 2.74 27.23 5.69
C LEU A 509 2.41 25.73 5.65
N TYR A 510 1.26 25.36 5.13
CA TYR A 510 0.84 23.96 5.02
C TYR A 510 0.68 23.61 3.54
N LEU A 511 1.53 22.74 3.01
CA LEU A 511 1.43 22.19 1.65
C LEU A 511 0.78 20.81 1.71
N LEU A 512 -0.39 20.66 1.09
CA LEU A 512 -1.15 19.41 1.13
C LEU A 512 -0.49 18.37 0.24
N ARG A 513 -0.16 17.20 0.80
CA ARG A 513 0.41 16.05 0.06
C ARG A 513 -0.59 14.91 -0.14
N LYS A 514 -1.61 14.81 0.72
CA LYS A 514 -2.73 13.86 0.63
C LYS A 514 -4.02 14.53 1.08
N GLY A 515 -5.15 14.15 0.49
CA GLY A 515 -6.49 14.63 0.88
C GLY A 515 -6.82 16.04 0.41
N SER A 516 -7.82 16.64 1.07
CA SER A 516 -8.33 17.97 0.78
C SER A 516 -8.90 18.68 2.02
N VAL A 517 -8.84 20.01 2.01
CA VAL A 517 -9.29 20.88 3.10
C VAL A 517 -10.31 21.88 2.58
N SER A 518 -11.30 22.21 3.42
CA SER A 518 -12.22 23.34 3.24
C SER A 518 -11.64 24.61 3.86
N ILE A 519 -11.85 25.74 3.21
CA ILE A 519 -11.42 27.07 3.65
C ILE A 519 -12.67 27.92 3.91
N SER A 520 -12.90 28.29 5.16
CA SER A 520 -14.09 29.01 5.60
C SER A 520 -13.74 30.31 6.31
N ARG A 521 -14.64 31.29 6.30
CA ARG A 521 -14.49 32.54 7.05
C ARG A 521 -15.77 32.84 7.81
N ARG A 522 -15.61 33.23 9.07
CA ARG A 522 -16.73 33.68 9.89
C ARG A 522 -17.04 35.15 9.61
N ILE A 523 -18.26 35.42 9.15
CA ILE A 523 -18.81 36.77 8.94
C ILE A 523 -20.04 36.91 9.86
N GLY A 524 -19.92 37.74 10.90
CA GLY A 524 -20.93 37.84 11.95
C GLY A 524 -21.07 36.54 12.76
N THR A 525 -22.26 35.93 12.71
CA THR A 525 -22.57 34.66 13.39
C THR A 525 -22.47 33.43 12.49
N ARG A 526 -22.31 33.61 11.17
CA ARG A 526 -22.27 32.52 10.19
C ARG A 526 -20.84 32.22 9.76
N GLU A 527 -20.57 30.95 9.50
CA GLU A 527 -19.33 30.49 8.86
C GLU A 527 -19.64 30.25 7.37
N ILE A 528 -18.86 30.89 6.50
CA ILE A 528 -19.08 30.88 5.04
C ILE A 528 -17.92 30.15 4.40
N THR A 529 -18.21 29.10 3.63
CA THR A 529 -17.19 28.34 2.89
C THR A 529 -16.73 29.16 1.67
N LEU A 530 -15.46 29.56 1.68
CA LEU A 530 -14.89 30.42 0.64
C LEU A 530 -14.33 29.61 -0.53
N SER A 531 -13.65 28.51 -0.23
CA SER A 531 -12.96 27.67 -1.22
C SER A 531 -12.54 26.34 -0.58
N TYR A 532 -11.86 25.51 -1.37
CA TYR A 532 -11.21 24.29 -0.90
C TYR A 532 -9.80 24.20 -1.50
N ALA A 533 -8.93 23.43 -0.86
CA ALA A 533 -7.60 23.13 -1.38
C ALA A 533 -7.35 21.62 -1.31
N ARG A 534 -6.65 21.07 -2.30
CA ARG A 534 -6.38 19.63 -2.44
C ARG A 534 -4.87 19.37 -2.48
N ALA A 535 -4.45 18.11 -2.39
CA ALA A 535 -3.04 17.75 -2.54
C ALA A 535 -2.39 18.42 -3.77
N GLY A 536 -1.20 18.98 -3.60
CA GLY A 536 -0.51 19.86 -4.54
C GLY A 536 -0.79 21.36 -4.36
N HIS A 537 -1.70 21.75 -3.46
CA HIS A 537 -1.94 23.15 -3.08
C HIS A 537 -1.48 23.41 -1.66
N TYR A 538 -1.04 24.64 -1.37
CA TYR A 538 -0.71 25.09 -0.03
C TYR A 538 -1.72 26.09 0.53
N VAL A 539 -1.75 26.25 1.85
CA VAL A 539 -2.56 27.24 2.58
C VAL A 539 -1.74 27.87 3.70
N GLY A 540 -2.13 29.09 4.09
CA GLY A 540 -1.53 29.81 5.21
C GLY A 540 -0.50 30.88 4.82
N GLU A 541 -0.18 31.01 3.52
CA GLU A 541 0.76 31.98 2.98
C GLU A 541 0.35 33.42 3.28
N MET A 542 -0.96 33.69 3.36
CA MET A 542 -1.50 35.04 3.53
C MET A 542 -1.03 35.69 4.83
N ALA A 543 -1.03 34.92 5.92
CA ALA A 543 -0.63 35.42 7.23
C ALA A 543 0.88 35.68 7.31
N LEU A 544 1.67 34.81 6.67
CA LEU A 544 3.13 34.92 6.63
C LEU A 544 3.62 36.09 5.76
N LEU A 545 2.94 36.39 4.65
CA LEU A 545 3.33 37.48 3.74
C LEU A 545 2.82 38.86 4.16
N SER A 546 1.68 38.92 4.86
CA SER A 546 1.07 40.20 5.23
C SER A 546 1.36 40.62 6.68
N ASP A 547 2.00 39.74 7.46
CA ASP A 547 2.18 39.87 8.92
C ASP A 547 0.85 40.23 9.62
N ARG A 548 -0.23 39.55 9.22
CA ARG A 548 -1.57 39.67 9.81
C ARG A 548 -2.05 38.29 10.28
N PRO A 549 -2.99 38.24 11.24
CA PRO A 549 -3.60 36.97 11.65
C PRO A 549 -4.24 36.21 10.47
N ARG A 550 -4.38 34.89 10.63
CA ARG A 550 -5.03 33.99 9.67
C ARG A 550 -6.36 34.57 9.20
N SER A 551 -6.52 34.72 7.89
CA SER A 551 -7.69 35.36 7.26
C SER A 551 -8.94 34.47 7.23
N ALA A 552 -8.75 33.16 7.39
CA ALA A 552 -9.76 32.12 7.27
C ALA A 552 -9.40 30.94 8.16
N THR A 553 -10.41 30.13 8.50
CA THR A 553 -10.26 28.81 9.12
C THR A 553 -10.04 27.77 8.03
N VAL A 554 -9.13 26.81 8.28
CA VAL A 554 -8.89 25.69 7.37
C VAL A 554 -9.14 24.39 8.10
N ARG A 555 -9.95 23.51 7.51
CA ARG A 555 -10.38 22.23 8.08
C ARG A 555 -10.21 21.11 7.08
N ALA A 556 -9.69 19.97 7.52
CA ALA A 556 -9.66 18.74 6.74
C ALA A 556 -11.07 18.36 6.30
N ALA A 557 -11.33 18.30 4.99
CA ALA A 557 -12.61 17.86 4.43
C ALA A 557 -12.69 16.33 4.38
N VAL A 558 -11.54 15.69 4.13
CA VAL A 558 -11.29 14.24 4.23
C VAL A 558 -10.01 14.02 5.04
N ASP A 559 -9.57 12.80 5.24
CA ASP A 559 -8.26 12.54 5.86
C ASP A 559 -7.13 13.14 5.01
N CYS A 560 -6.30 13.98 5.62
CA CYS A 560 -5.26 14.73 4.95
C CYS A 560 -3.88 14.46 5.54
N GLU A 561 -2.85 14.64 4.71
CA GLU A 561 -1.49 14.87 5.18
C GLU A 561 -0.98 16.19 4.61
N ALA A 562 -0.34 17.01 5.43
CA ALA A 562 0.28 18.25 5.01
C ALA A 562 1.76 18.29 5.42
N ILE A 563 2.58 18.84 4.54
CA ILE A 563 3.93 19.28 4.85
C ILE A 563 3.81 20.64 5.52
N ARG A 564 4.06 20.68 6.82
CA ARG A 564 4.11 21.89 7.63
C ARG A 564 5.52 22.49 7.54
N ILE A 565 5.61 23.69 7.01
CA ILE A 565 6.83 24.45 6.81
C ILE A 565 6.82 25.60 7.81
N ASP A 566 7.87 25.71 8.62
CA ASP A 566 8.02 26.78 9.60
C ASP A 566 7.93 28.18 8.95
N GLY A 567 7.19 29.08 9.60
CA GLY A 567 6.91 30.41 9.09
C GLY A 567 8.15 31.29 8.95
N GLU A 568 9.12 31.21 9.86
CA GLU A 568 10.34 32.01 9.80
C GLU A 568 11.27 31.53 8.67
N HIS A 569 11.38 30.21 8.50
CA HIS A 569 12.11 29.64 7.36
C HIS A 569 11.44 29.99 6.03
N PHE A 570 10.11 29.97 5.96
CA PHE A 570 9.38 30.40 4.76
C PHE A 570 9.59 31.89 4.46
N LYS A 571 9.52 32.77 5.47
CA LYS A 571 9.78 34.21 5.32
C LYS A 571 11.19 34.47 4.82
N THR A 572 12.18 33.75 5.35
CA THR A 572 13.57 33.82 4.91
C THR A 572 13.69 33.45 3.43
N LEU A 573 13.06 32.34 3.00
CA LEU A 573 13.03 31.95 1.59
C LEU A 573 12.45 33.05 0.69
N MET A 574 11.36 33.69 1.11
CA MET A 574 10.72 34.79 0.35
C MET A 574 11.60 36.05 0.30
N ALA A 575 12.36 36.34 1.35
CA ALA A 575 13.27 37.48 1.38
C ALA A 575 14.50 37.28 0.47
N GLU A 576 14.98 36.04 0.36
CA GLU A 576 16.18 35.72 -0.43
C GLU A 576 15.88 35.44 -1.91
N ASN A 577 14.62 35.13 -2.27
CA ASN A 577 14.24 34.70 -3.61
C ASN A 577 13.08 35.51 -4.20
N ASP A 578 13.39 36.58 -4.93
CA ASP A 578 12.39 37.44 -5.56
C ASP A 578 11.44 36.70 -6.51
N SER A 579 11.93 35.70 -7.25
CA SER A 579 11.06 34.92 -8.15
C SER A 579 10.05 34.07 -7.38
N ALA A 580 10.45 33.51 -6.23
CA ALA A 580 9.56 32.76 -5.35
C ALA A 580 8.51 33.68 -4.74
N ARG A 581 8.96 34.81 -4.17
CA ARG A 581 8.08 35.84 -3.60
C ARG A 581 7.05 36.33 -4.60
N ALA A 582 7.46 36.66 -5.83
CA ALA A 582 6.55 37.10 -6.88
C ALA A 582 5.53 36.02 -7.29
N ALA A 583 5.90 34.74 -7.24
CA ALA A 583 4.99 33.63 -7.52
C ALA A 583 3.92 33.49 -6.42
N VAL A 584 4.35 33.50 -5.15
CA VAL A 584 3.43 33.40 -4.01
C VAL A 584 2.54 34.64 -3.90
N GLU A 585 3.07 35.85 -4.14
CA GLU A 585 2.30 37.11 -4.17
C GLU A 585 1.24 37.13 -5.28
N ARG A 586 1.47 36.43 -6.40
CA ARG A 586 0.45 36.26 -7.44
C ARG A 586 -0.69 35.40 -6.93
N THR A 587 -0.39 34.22 -6.39
CA THR A 587 -1.38 33.31 -5.79
C THR A 587 -2.16 33.99 -4.67
N PHE A 588 -1.47 34.78 -3.83
CA PHE A 588 -2.08 35.59 -2.78
C PHE A 588 -3.14 36.55 -3.35
N ARG A 589 -2.80 37.33 -4.38
CA ARG A 589 -3.75 38.28 -5.00
C ARG A 589 -4.95 37.59 -5.63
N GLU A 590 -4.73 36.48 -6.33
CA GLU A 590 -5.79 35.67 -6.93
C GLU A 590 -6.77 35.15 -5.86
N ARG A 591 -6.25 34.64 -4.75
CA ARG A 591 -7.05 34.15 -3.62
C ARG A 591 -7.83 35.25 -2.92
N VAL A 592 -7.23 36.41 -2.69
CA VAL A 592 -7.94 37.56 -2.10
C VAL A 592 -9.14 37.93 -2.98
N ALA A 593 -8.93 38.07 -4.29
CA ALA A 593 -10.01 38.43 -5.23
C ALA A 593 -11.11 37.36 -5.29
N ALA A 594 -10.74 36.07 -5.30
CA ALA A 594 -11.70 34.97 -5.30
C ALA A 594 -12.52 34.91 -4.00
N ASN A 595 -11.86 35.06 -2.84
CA ASN A 595 -12.50 35.04 -1.53
C ASN A 595 -13.45 36.22 -1.35
N GLU A 596 -13.10 37.42 -1.83
CA GLU A 596 -13.99 38.59 -1.80
C GLU A 596 -15.26 38.35 -2.61
N LYS A 597 -15.13 37.83 -3.84
CA LYS A 597 -16.30 37.48 -4.68
C LYS A 597 -17.20 36.45 -4.02
N MET A 598 -16.63 35.38 -3.47
CA MET A 598 -17.41 34.33 -2.80
C MET A 598 -18.12 34.86 -1.55
N SER A 599 -17.47 35.72 -0.76
CA SER A 599 -18.07 36.31 0.43
C SER A 599 -19.28 37.23 0.16
N GLN A 600 -19.45 37.68 -1.08
CA GLN A 600 -20.60 38.50 -1.51
C GLN A 600 -21.79 37.66 -1.98
N HIS A 601 -21.61 36.36 -2.22
CA HIS A 601 -22.62 35.46 -2.79
C HIS A 601 -22.92 34.32 -1.83
N GLU A 602 -23.82 34.56 -0.86
CA GLU A 602 -24.19 33.55 0.16
C GLU A 602 -24.69 32.24 -0.47
N SER A 603 -25.54 32.30 -1.50
CA SER A 603 -26.09 31.11 -2.17
C SER A 603 -25.02 30.23 -2.83
N ALA A 604 -23.98 30.82 -3.40
CA ALA A 604 -22.87 30.09 -4.02
C ALA A 604 -22.03 29.35 -2.97
N SER A 605 -21.84 29.97 -1.80
CA SER A 605 -21.14 29.35 -0.68
C SER A 605 -21.89 28.15 -0.12
N ASP A 606 -23.21 28.27 0.06
CA ASP A 606 -24.04 27.16 0.55
C ASP A 606 -24.05 25.97 -0.43
N VAL A 607 -24.11 26.25 -1.75
CA VAL A 607 -23.97 25.19 -2.77
C VAL A 607 -22.59 24.53 -2.69
N LEU A 608 -21.52 25.31 -2.53
CA LEU A 608 -20.17 24.75 -2.41
C LEU A 608 -20.03 23.87 -1.16
N GLU A 609 -20.55 24.31 -0.01
CA GLU A 609 -20.57 23.53 1.24
C GLU A 609 -21.36 22.24 1.06
N PHE A 610 -22.54 22.31 0.43
CA PHE A 610 -23.31 21.13 0.07
C PHE A 610 -22.48 20.15 -0.78
N LEU A 611 -21.87 20.61 -1.86
CA LEU A 611 -21.06 19.76 -2.75
C LEU A 611 -19.89 19.10 -2.03
N LEU A 612 -19.17 19.85 -1.18
CA LEU A 612 -18.08 19.31 -0.37
C LEU A 612 -18.58 18.26 0.63
N SER A 613 -19.71 18.52 1.31
CA SER A 613 -20.33 17.57 2.24
C SER A 613 -20.73 16.26 1.57
N GLN A 614 -21.03 16.31 0.26
CA GLN A 614 -21.38 15.13 -0.50
C GLN A 614 -20.16 14.36 -1.01
N GLY A 615 -18.91 14.80 -0.77
CA GLY A 615 -17.70 14.11 -1.21
C GLY A 615 -17.33 14.36 -2.69
N VAL A 616 -17.73 15.51 -3.24
CA VAL A 616 -17.37 15.91 -4.62
C VAL A 616 -15.86 16.06 -4.79
N SER A 617 -15.13 16.38 -3.72
CA SER A 617 -13.66 16.53 -3.75
C SER A 617 -12.92 15.27 -4.21
N GLU A 618 -13.50 14.09 -3.99
CA GLU A 618 -12.93 12.79 -4.36
C GLU A 618 -13.42 12.30 -5.73
N ALA A 619 -14.41 12.96 -6.35
CA ALA A 619 -14.92 12.57 -7.66
C ALA A 619 -13.94 12.97 -8.77
N THR A 620 -13.82 12.17 -9.82
CA THR A 620 -13.18 12.66 -11.06
C THR A 620 -14.22 13.21 -12.02
N ASP A 621 -15.38 12.56 -12.06
CA ASP A 621 -16.50 12.86 -12.95
C ASP A 621 -17.80 12.53 -12.23
N ILE A 622 -18.51 13.57 -11.81
CA ILE A 622 -19.81 13.44 -11.15
C ILE A 622 -20.93 13.82 -12.11
N LEU A 623 -22.03 13.06 -12.09
CA LEU A 623 -23.26 13.42 -12.81
C LEU A 623 -24.02 14.43 -11.95
N VAL A 624 -24.38 15.56 -12.56
CA VAL A 624 -25.18 16.61 -11.93
C VAL A 624 -26.37 16.92 -12.82
N ILE A 625 -27.51 17.21 -12.18
CA ILE A 625 -28.74 17.61 -12.84
C ILE A 625 -29.12 19.01 -12.35
N ASP A 626 -29.28 19.95 -13.27
CA ASP A 626 -29.88 21.26 -12.99
C ASP A 626 -31.40 21.11 -12.93
N GLU A 627 -31.97 21.18 -11.73
CA GLU A 627 -33.41 21.05 -11.50
C GLU A 627 -34.21 22.19 -12.14
N SER A 628 -33.59 23.35 -12.44
CA SER A 628 -34.27 24.44 -13.14
C SER A 628 -34.56 24.12 -14.62
N LEU A 629 -33.80 23.19 -15.20
CA LEU A 629 -33.93 22.73 -16.59
C LEU A 629 -34.53 21.32 -16.69
N CYS A 630 -34.50 20.54 -15.61
CA CYS A 630 -34.98 19.17 -15.60
C CYS A 630 -36.51 19.10 -15.63
N THR A 631 -37.06 18.33 -16.56
CA THR A 631 -38.52 18.11 -16.68
C THR A 631 -39.00 16.80 -16.05
N GLY A 632 -38.10 16.00 -15.45
CA GLY A 632 -38.43 14.71 -14.87
C GLY A 632 -38.89 13.65 -15.89
N CYS A 633 -38.43 13.74 -17.14
CA CYS A 633 -38.88 12.84 -18.21
C CYS A 633 -38.22 11.45 -18.25
N ASP A 634 -37.30 11.16 -17.33
CA ASP A 634 -36.54 9.88 -17.18
C ASP A 634 -35.77 9.39 -18.43
N ASN A 635 -35.63 10.21 -19.47
CA ASN A 635 -34.89 9.85 -20.67
C ASN A 635 -33.42 9.49 -20.39
N CYS A 636 -32.80 10.09 -19.36
CA CYS A 636 -31.42 9.78 -18.98
C CYS A 636 -31.28 8.34 -18.45
N GLU A 637 -32.23 7.85 -17.67
CA GLU A 637 -32.29 6.47 -17.17
C GLU A 637 -32.71 5.49 -18.25
N ALA A 638 -33.79 5.81 -18.98
CA ALA A 638 -34.32 4.95 -20.02
C ALA A 638 -33.29 4.69 -21.12
N ALA A 639 -32.56 5.72 -21.53
CA ALA A 639 -31.46 5.59 -22.49
C ALA A 639 -30.28 4.80 -21.91
N CYS A 640 -29.93 5.02 -20.63
CA CYS A 640 -28.88 4.25 -19.96
C CYS A 640 -29.22 2.76 -19.94
N ALA A 641 -30.43 2.40 -19.50
CA ALA A 641 -30.89 1.02 -19.52
C ALA A 641 -30.93 0.44 -20.94
N ALA A 642 -31.44 1.18 -21.93
CA ALA A 642 -31.48 0.72 -23.32
C ALA A 642 -30.08 0.39 -23.88
N THR A 643 -29.08 1.17 -23.49
CA THR A 643 -27.68 0.97 -23.86
C THR A 643 -27.03 -0.19 -23.10
N HIS A 644 -27.35 -0.37 -21.83
CA HIS A 644 -26.71 -1.34 -20.93
C HIS A 644 -27.64 -2.50 -20.58
N HIS A 645 -28.11 -3.23 -21.60
CA HIS A 645 -28.85 -4.49 -21.46
C HIS A 645 -30.09 -4.42 -20.56
N GLY A 646 -30.80 -3.30 -20.57
CA GLY A 646 -32.01 -3.10 -19.77
C GLY A 646 -31.76 -2.83 -18.29
N ILE A 647 -30.52 -2.52 -17.89
CA ILE A 647 -30.14 -2.17 -16.51
C ILE A 647 -29.64 -0.71 -16.51
N ALA A 648 -30.40 0.19 -15.88
CA ALA A 648 -29.95 1.56 -15.68
C ALA A 648 -28.77 1.57 -14.69
N ARG A 649 -27.74 2.36 -15.00
CA ARG A 649 -26.52 2.50 -14.18
C ARG A 649 -26.48 3.80 -13.38
N LEU A 650 -27.64 4.44 -13.29
CA LEU A 650 -27.91 5.65 -12.52
C LEU A 650 -29.37 5.62 -12.06
N ASP A 651 -29.67 6.38 -11.01
CA ASP A 651 -31.02 6.69 -10.55
C ASP A 651 -31.14 8.23 -10.44
N ARG A 652 -32.06 8.81 -11.21
CA ARG A 652 -32.27 10.25 -11.37
C ARG A 652 -33.04 10.86 -10.20
N GLU A 653 -33.87 10.08 -9.50
CA GLU A 653 -34.66 10.60 -8.37
C GLU A 653 -33.91 10.44 -7.06
N ALA A 654 -33.12 9.38 -6.93
CA ALA A 654 -32.31 9.15 -5.74
C ALA A 654 -31.10 10.07 -5.71
N GLY A 655 -30.75 10.50 -4.50
CA GLY A 655 -29.59 11.34 -4.24
C GLY A 655 -29.98 12.69 -3.66
N PRO A 656 -29.00 13.46 -3.17
CA PRO A 656 -29.26 14.72 -2.50
C PRO A 656 -29.47 15.87 -3.50
N SER A 657 -30.37 16.79 -3.16
CA SER A 657 -30.56 18.07 -3.87
C SER A 657 -30.31 19.25 -2.93
N PHE A 658 -29.73 20.32 -3.47
CA PHE A 658 -29.65 21.61 -2.79
C PHE A 658 -29.73 22.74 -3.82
N ALA A 659 -30.56 23.75 -3.54
CA ALA A 659 -30.94 24.79 -4.50
C ALA A 659 -31.46 24.17 -5.81
N ASN A 660 -30.83 24.46 -6.96
CA ASN A 660 -31.16 23.86 -8.25
C ASN A 660 -30.21 22.72 -8.65
N VAL A 661 -29.34 22.26 -7.75
CA VAL A 661 -28.34 21.24 -8.03
C VAL A 661 -28.76 19.90 -7.43
N HIS A 662 -29.01 18.92 -8.27
CA HIS A 662 -29.28 17.55 -7.88
C HIS A 662 -28.09 16.63 -8.23
N LEU A 663 -27.66 15.82 -7.27
CA LEU A 663 -26.62 14.82 -7.44
C LEU A 663 -27.26 13.42 -7.50
N PRO A 664 -27.64 12.93 -8.69
CA PRO A 664 -28.26 11.62 -8.82
C PRO A 664 -27.33 10.49 -8.37
N THR A 665 -27.91 9.38 -7.92
CA THR A 665 -27.13 8.17 -7.57
C THR A 665 -26.48 7.60 -8.83
N SER A 666 -25.19 7.88 -9.02
CA SER A 666 -24.39 7.42 -10.14
C SER A 666 -22.92 7.36 -9.75
N CYS A 667 -22.16 6.42 -10.34
CA CYS A 667 -20.72 6.34 -10.13
C CYS A 667 -20.02 7.67 -10.44
N ARG A 668 -19.12 8.05 -9.52
CA ARG A 668 -18.34 9.31 -9.52
C ARG A 668 -16.93 9.17 -10.06
N HIS A 669 -16.57 7.95 -10.46
CA HIS A 669 -15.25 7.59 -10.98
C HIS A 669 -14.07 7.99 -10.07
N CYS A 670 -14.35 7.96 -8.75
CA CYS A 670 -13.57 8.51 -7.64
C CYS A 670 -12.07 8.41 -7.86
N GLU A 671 -11.31 9.46 -7.57
CA GLU A 671 -9.86 9.50 -7.74
C GLU A 671 -9.18 8.32 -7.04
N HIS A 672 -9.59 8.03 -5.81
CA HIS A 672 -9.29 6.79 -5.11
C HIS A 672 -10.48 5.83 -5.23
N PRO A 673 -10.39 4.83 -6.12
CA PRO A 673 -11.53 3.98 -6.45
C PRO A 673 -11.74 2.91 -5.38
N TYR A 674 -12.51 3.22 -4.33
CA TYR A 674 -12.85 2.27 -3.26
C TYR A 674 -13.37 0.92 -3.79
N CYS A 675 -14.12 0.96 -4.88
CA CYS A 675 -14.66 -0.24 -5.54
C CYS A 675 -13.62 -1.13 -6.22
N MET A 676 -12.46 -0.60 -6.64
CA MET A 676 -11.37 -1.40 -7.21
C MET A 676 -10.56 -2.10 -6.11
N VAL A 677 -10.60 -1.56 -4.90
CA VAL A 677 -9.97 -2.18 -3.75
C VAL A 677 -10.69 -3.51 -3.52
N ASP A 678 -9.94 -4.60 -3.67
CA ASP A 678 -10.34 -5.95 -3.27
C ASP A 678 -11.41 -6.61 -4.14
N CYS A 679 -11.30 -6.38 -5.46
CA CYS A 679 -11.91 -7.22 -6.47
C CYS A 679 -11.08 -8.52 -6.62
N PRO A 680 -11.54 -9.70 -6.13
CA PRO A 680 -10.74 -10.93 -6.17
C PRO A 680 -10.32 -11.38 -7.58
N PRO A 681 -11.18 -11.31 -8.62
CA PRO A 681 -10.77 -11.60 -9.99
C PRO A 681 -10.08 -10.42 -10.67
N ASP A 682 -9.87 -9.29 -9.97
CA ASP A 682 -9.33 -8.06 -10.53
C ASP A 682 -10.14 -7.56 -11.75
N ALA A 683 -11.47 -7.72 -11.68
CA ALA A 683 -12.42 -7.41 -12.75
C ALA A 683 -12.77 -5.93 -12.85
N ILE A 684 -12.45 -5.10 -11.84
CA ILE A 684 -12.73 -3.67 -11.88
C ILE A 684 -11.45 -2.93 -12.25
N LYS A 685 -11.47 -2.31 -13.41
CA LYS A 685 -10.31 -1.64 -14.01
C LYS A 685 -10.53 -0.15 -14.10
N ARG A 686 -9.44 0.59 -14.14
CA ARG A 686 -9.44 1.98 -14.59
C ARG A 686 -8.80 2.06 -15.97
N SER A 687 -9.46 2.73 -16.90
CA SER A 687 -8.91 3.04 -18.22
C SER A 687 -7.83 4.13 -18.13
N ALA A 688 -7.11 4.36 -19.23
CA ALA A 688 -6.19 5.48 -19.35
C ALA A 688 -6.87 6.87 -19.23
N ASN A 689 -8.13 6.98 -19.69
CA ASN A 689 -8.89 8.23 -19.60
C ASN A 689 -9.54 8.43 -18.22
N GLY A 690 -9.58 7.36 -17.41
CA GLY A 690 -10.01 7.42 -16.02
C GLY A 690 -11.37 6.84 -15.70
N GLU A 691 -12.11 6.37 -16.70
CA GLU A 691 -13.30 5.59 -16.45
C GLU A 691 -12.92 4.36 -15.62
N ILE A 692 -13.68 4.16 -14.55
CA ILE A 692 -13.65 2.91 -13.80
C ILE A 692 -14.75 2.06 -14.39
N TYR A 693 -14.45 0.82 -14.78
CA TYR A 693 -15.41 -0.08 -15.40
C TYR A 693 -15.22 -1.51 -14.86
N ILE A 694 -16.20 -2.36 -15.15
CA ILE A 694 -16.23 -3.75 -14.69
C ILE A 694 -16.14 -4.64 -15.93
N GLU A 695 -15.18 -5.55 -15.95
CA GLU A 695 -14.98 -6.55 -16.99
C GLU A 695 -15.82 -7.82 -16.73
N ASP A 696 -15.95 -8.65 -17.76
CA ASP A 696 -16.70 -9.91 -17.74
C ASP A 696 -16.12 -10.95 -16.76
N SER A 697 -14.90 -10.74 -16.26
CA SER A 697 -14.28 -11.55 -15.20
C SER A 697 -14.93 -11.38 -13.82
N CYS A 698 -15.95 -10.51 -13.69
CA CYS A 698 -16.71 -10.33 -12.47
C CYS A 698 -17.45 -11.61 -12.04
N ILE A 699 -17.08 -12.12 -10.86
CA ILE A 699 -17.66 -13.32 -10.25
C ILE A 699 -18.88 -13.05 -9.35
N GLY A 700 -19.32 -11.80 -9.22
CA GLY A 700 -20.51 -11.48 -8.44
C GLY A 700 -20.33 -11.45 -6.91
N CYS A 701 -19.12 -11.31 -6.38
CA CYS A 701 -18.86 -11.40 -4.93
C CYS A 701 -19.44 -10.27 -4.07
N GLY A 702 -19.83 -9.12 -4.66
CA GLY A 702 -20.40 -7.98 -3.94
C GLY A 702 -19.43 -7.09 -3.14
N ASN A 703 -18.12 -7.40 -3.09
CA ASN A 703 -17.15 -6.57 -2.35
C ASN A 703 -17.16 -5.10 -2.78
N CYS A 704 -17.20 -4.86 -4.09
CA CYS A 704 -17.21 -3.51 -4.65
C CYS A 704 -18.46 -2.70 -4.27
N GLU A 705 -19.62 -3.34 -4.12
CA GLU A 705 -20.87 -2.71 -3.66
C GLU A 705 -20.72 -2.22 -2.23
N LYS A 706 -20.23 -3.09 -1.33
CA LYS A 706 -19.95 -2.74 0.08
C LYS A 706 -18.90 -1.65 0.23
N ASN A 707 -17.85 -1.71 -0.58
CA ASN A 707 -16.75 -0.76 -0.52
C ASN A 707 -17.12 0.62 -1.08
N CYS A 708 -18.24 0.78 -1.76
CA CYS A 708 -18.61 2.07 -2.35
C CYS A 708 -19.29 2.99 -1.30
N PRO A 709 -18.65 4.07 -0.84
CA PRO A 709 -19.23 4.96 0.18
C PRO A 709 -20.44 5.77 -0.35
N TYR A 710 -20.67 5.73 -1.66
CA TYR A 710 -21.74 6.46 -2.34
C TYR A 710 -22.91 5.56 -2.72
N ASN A 711 -22.83 4.26 -2.45
CA ASN A 711 -23.88 3.27 -2.75
C ASN A 711 -24.35 3.29 -4.22
N VAL A 712 -23.41 3.41 -5.16
CA VAL A 712 -23.69 3.58 -6.61
C VAL A 712 -23.47 2.30 -7.44
N ILE A 713 -23.06 1.21 -6.79
CA ILE A 713 -22.86 -0.09 -7.42
C ILE A 713 -24.04 -0.98 -7.01
N GLN A 714 -24.57 -1.73 -7.95
CA GLN A 714 -25.72 -2.60 -7.76
C GLN A 714 -25.39 -4.01 -8.25
N MET A 715 -25.82 -5.03 -7.51
CA MET A 715 -25.77 -6.41 -8.01
C MET A 715 -26.99 -6.68 -8.91
N ALA A 716 -26.74 -7.08 -10.16
CA ALA A 716 -27.80 -7.36 -11.11
C ALA A 716 -27.49 -8.58 -11.98
N ALA A 717 -28.49 -9.40 -12.24
CA ALA A 717 -28.39 -10.50 -13.19
C ALA A 717 -28.25 -9.96 -14.63
N PRO A 718 -27.33 -10.49 -15.46
CA PRO A 718 -27.25 -10.11 -16.87
C PRO A 718 -28.58 -10.41 -17.58
N ARG A 719 -29.18 -9.43 -18.24
CA ARG A 719 -30.35 -9.64 -19.12
C ARG A 719 -29.89 -9.85 -20.56
N SER A 720 -30.45 -10.83 -21.26
CA SER A 720 -30.02 -11.16 -22.62
C SER A 720 -30.46 -10.11 -23.68
N ARG A 721 -29.89 -10.24 -24.88
CA ARG A 721 -30.00 -9.30 -26.02
C ARG A 721 -31.44 -8.97 -26.43
N ARG A 722 -31.67 -7.74 -26.91
CA ARG A 722 -32.92 -7.38 -27.61
C ARG A 722 -33.13 -8.27 -28.84
N PRO A 723 -34.37 -8.71 -29.14
CA PRO A 723 -34.67 -9.42 -30.38
C PRO A 723 -34.38 -8.55 -31.61
N ASN A 724 -34.06 -9.19 -32.73
CA ASN A 724 -33.86 -8.55 -34.03
C ASN A 724 -35.06 -7.64 -34.37
N VAL A 725 -34.82 -6.46 -34.92
CA VAL A 725 -35.83 -5.48 -35.38
C VAL A 725 -36.93 -6.14 -36.23
N LEU A 726 -36.57 -7.16 -37.03
CA LEU A 726 -37.52 -7.92 -37.83
C LEU A 726 -38.48 -8.77 -36.97
N ALA A 727 -38.00 -9.35 -35.87
CA ALA A 727 -38.80 -10.14 -34.93
C ALA A 727 -39.73 -9.26 -34.09
N TRP A 728 -39.29 -8.06 -33.72
CA TRP A 728 -40.14 -7.06 -33.08
C TRP A 728 -41.27 -6.59 -34.01
N LEU A 729 -40.94 -6.25 -35.28
CA LEU A 729 -41.93 -5.83 -36.29
C LEU A 729 -42.94 -6.93 -36.65
N LEU A 730 -42.52 -8.20 -36.67
CA LEU A 730 -43.37 -9.33 -37.09
C LEU A 730 -44.19 -9.94 -35.94
N PHE A 731 -43.70 -9.90 -34.70
CA PHE A 731 -44.30 -10.64 -33.58
C PHE A 731 -44.59 -9.81 -32.33
N GLY A 732 -44.31 -8.49 -32.33
CA GLY A 732 -44.63 -7.60 -31.21
C GLY A 732 -43.94 -7.96 -29.89
N GLN A 733 -42.79 -8.65 -29.94
CA GLN A 733 -42.05 -9.08 -28.75
C GLN A 733 -41.17 -7.94 -28.21
N ASP A 734 -41.66 -7.25 -27.17
CA ASP A 734 -40.94 -6.21 -26.41
C ASP A 734 -40.09 -6.77 -25.25
N ARG A 735 -39.97 -8.09 -25.11
CA ARG A 735 -39.36 -8.70 -23.92
C ARG A 735 -37.89 -9.07 -24.13
N PHE A 736 -37.03 -8.55 -23.25
CA PHE A 736 -35.71 -9.12 -23.00
C PHE A 736 -35.90 -10.59 -22.58
N GLU A 737 -35.12 -11.51 -23.15
CA GLU A 737 -35.14 -12.91 -22.71
C GLU A 737 -34.50 -13.00 -21.32
N GLU A 738 -35.22 -13.57 -20.35
CA GLU A 738 -34.65 -13.89 -19.03
C GLU A 738 -33.58 -14.97 -19.21
N VAL A 739 -32.36 -14.67 -18.75
CA VAL A 739 -31.31 -15.69 -18.67
C VAL A 739 -31.72 -16.66 -17.55
N GLY A 740 -31.64 -17.97 -17.81
CA GLY A 740 -32.17 -19.00 -16.91
C GLY A 740 -31.68 -18.89 -15.46
N ALA A 741 -32.45 -19.48 -14.54
CA ALA A 741 -32.41 -19.31 -13.08
C ALA A 741 -31.08 -19.61 -12.32
N ASN A 742 -29.95 -19.80 -13.01
CA ASN A 742 -28.64 -20.18 -12.45
C ASN A 742 -27.49 -19.21 -12.80
N VAL A 743 -27.76 -17.97 -13.21
CA VAL A 743 -26.69 -16.97 -13.45
C VAL A 743 -26.50 -16.10 -12.22
N SER A 744 -25.28 -16.10 -11.68
CA SER A 744 -24.88 -15.25 -10.56
C SER A 744 -25.01 -13.77 -10.94
N GLU A 745 -25.57 -12.96 -10.04
CA GLU A 745 -25.61 -11.51 -10.20
C GLU A 745 -24.21 -10.95 -10.36
N GLN A 746 -24.04 -9.98 -11.27
CA GLN A 746 -22.77 -9.28 -11.47
C GLN A 746 -22.90 -7.86 -10.97
N ALA A 747 -21.77 -7.28 -10.53
CA ALA A 747 -21.74 -5.90 -10.15
C ALA A 747 -21.95 -5.00 -11.38
N VAL A 748 -22.85 -4.04 -11.24
CA VAL A 748 -23.21 -3.07 -12.28
C VAL A 748 -23.07 -1.67 -11.69
N LYS A 749 -22.41 -0.80 -12.44
CA LYS A 749 -22.24 0.60 -12.10
C LYS A 749 -22.04 1.40 -13.37
N CYS A 750 -22.17 2.72 -13.30
CA CYS A 750 -21.80 3.57 -14.42
C CYS A 750 -20.31 3.39 -14.78
N ASP A 751 -20.03 3.21 -16.06
CA ASP A 751 -18.73 3.10 -16.72
C ASP A 751 -18.47 4.26 -17.71
N MET A 752 -19.27 5.33 -17.60
CA MET A 752 -19.31 6.46 -18.54
C MET A 752 -19.54 6.07 -20.00
N CYS A 753 -20.22 4.94 -20.23
CA CYS A 753 -20.43 4.41 -21.58
C CYS A 753 -19.09 4.18 -22.30
N ILE A 754 -18.08 3.67 -21.59
CA ILE A 754 -16.78 3.31 -22.18
C ILE A 754 -16.97 2.42 -23.41
N GLY A 755 -16.27 2.73 -24.50
CA GLY A 755 -16.39 2.02 -25.77
C GLY A 755 -17.61 2.40 -26.62
N ILE A 756 -18.43 3.36 -26.20
CA ILE A 756 -19.58 3.86 -26.98
C ILE A 756 -19.26 5.23 -27.56
N ASP A 757 -19.36 5.33 -28.89
CA ASP A 757 -19.11 6.58 -29.61
C ASP A 757 -20.01 7.71 -29.09
N GLY A 758 -19.36 8.83 -28.76
CA GLY A 758 -19.94 10.07 -28.25
C GLY A 758 -20.22 10.14 -26.74
N GLY A 759 -19.80 9.15 -25.94
CA GLY A 759 -19.71 9.29 -24.47
C GLY A 759 -21.01 9.01 -23.69
N PRO A 760 -21.21 9.58 -22.48
CA PRO A 760 -22.31 9.23 -21.60
C PRO A 760 -23.69 9.45 -22.23
N VAL A 761 -24.45 8.36 -22.43
CA VAL A 761 -25.78 8.41 -23.07
C VAL A 761 -26.81 9.17 -22.22
N CYS A 762 -26.66 9.16 -20.90
CA CYS A 762 -27.54 9.86 -19.97
C CYS A 762 -27.50 11.38 -20.14
N VAL A 763 -26.34 11.93 -20.52
CA VAL A 763 -26.15 13.37 -20.81
C VAL A 763 -26.73 13.68 -22.20
N ARG A 764 -26.36 12.91 -23.21
CA ARG A 764 -26.77 13.15 -24.60
C ARG A 764 -28.26 12.99 -24.86
N SER A 765 -28.92 12.15 -24.07
CA SER A 765 -30.36 11.90 -24.19
C SER A 765 -31.21 12.89 -23.41
N CYS A 766 -30.58 13.81 -22.66
CA CYS A 766 -31.29 14.86 -21.94
C CYS A 766 -31.82 15.91 -22.93
N PRO A 767 -33.15 16.06 -23.10
CA PRO A 767 -33.72 16.93 -24.12
C PRO A 767 -33.53 18.43 -23.81
N THR A 768 -33.35 18.77 -22.54
CA THR A 768 -33.19 20.16 -22.07
C THR A 768 -31.74 20.54 -21.79
N GLY A 769 -30.81 19.58 -21.83
CA GLY A 769 -29.42 19.78 -21.41
C GLY A 769 -29.22 19.90 -19.90
N ALA A 770 -30.22 19.52 -19.09
CA ALA A 770 -30.16 19.59 -17.63
C ALA A 770 -29.10 18.66 -17.00
N ALA A 771 -28.81 17.52 -17.63
CA ALA A 771 -27.87 16.53 -17.10
C ALA A 771 -26.47 16.74 -17.69
N ALA A 772 -25.45 16.84 -16.84
CA ALA A 772 -24.06 17.00 -17.25
C ALA A 772 -23.12 16.15 -16.39
N ARG A 773 -22.07 15.59 -16.99
CA ARG A 773 -20.92 15.07 -16.24
C ARG A 773 -19.85 16.14 -16.14
N ILE A 774 -19.41 16.42 -14.93
CA ILE A 774 -18.58 17.57 -14.64
C ILE A 774 -17.47 17.12 -13.68
N SER A 775 -16.26 17.63 -13.90
CA SER A 775 -15.15 17.47 -12.95
C SER A 775 -15.30 18.42 -11.75
N PRO A 776 -14.74 18.12 -10.58
CA PRO A 776 -14.84 19.01 -9.40
C PRO A 776 -14.38 20.44 -9.70
N ASP A 777 -13.30 20.59 -10.49
CA ASP A 777 -12.76 21.90 -10.88
C ASP A 777 -13.76 22.72 -11.73
N MET A 778 -14.56 22.07 -12.57
CA MET A 778 -15.61 22.76 -13.34
C MET A 778 -16.86 23.05 -12.52
N LEU A 779 -17.25 22.16 -11.59
CA LEU A 779 -18.41 22.34 -10.71
C LEU A 779 -18.33 23.63 -9.89
N ILE A 780 -17.12 23.93 -9.42
CA ILE A 780 -16.88 25.04 -8.50
C ILE A 780 -16.77 26.36 -9.27
N ASN A 781 -16.20 26.35 -10.48
CA ASN A 781 -16.26 27.50 -11.37
C ASN A 781 -17.70 27.83 -11.79
N LEU A 782 -18.56 26.84 -11.99
CA LEU A 782 -19.99 27.06 -12.28
C LEU A 782 -20.73 27.72 -11.11
N SER A 783 -20.39 27.40 -9.86
CA SER A 783 -20.93 28.08 -8.67
C SER A 783 -20.51 29.57 -8.58
N SER A 784 -19.41 29.93 -9.25
CA SER A 784 -18.89 31.31 -9.30
C SER A 784 -19.38 32.13 -10.50
N VAL A 785 -20.04 31.49 -11.49
CA VAL A 785 -20.42 32.11 -12.78
C VAL A 785 -21.93 32.03 -13.06
N SER A 786 -22.67 31.15 -12.39
CA SER A 786 -24.10 30.96 -12.66
C SER A 786 -24.98 31.94 -11.86
N THR A 787 -25.08 33.16 -12.37
CA THR A 787 -26.25 34.04 -12.25
C THR A 787 -26.62 34.58 -13.62
#